data_AF-A0A918K036-F1
#
_entry.id   AF-A0A918K036-F1
#
_cell.length_a   1.000
_cell.length_b   1.000
_cell.length_c   1.000
_cell.angle_alpha   90.00
_cell.angle_beta   90.00
_cell.angle_gamma   90.00
#
_symmetry.space_group_name_H-M   'P 1'
#
loop_
_entity.id
_entity.type
_entity.pdbx_description
1 polymer ?
#
loop_
_entity_poly.entity_id
_entity_poly.type
_entity_poly.pdbx_seq_one_letter_code
_entity_poly.pdbx_strand_id
1 'polypeptide(L)'
;MITYIKITILYFLGFFPCFIFSQELDIRGVVTDIENQALPGVNVYIKGTNQGTLTDLDGKYSIKTFTGSVLVFSYMGMTNEEKEVKDQTNFNIILKEDPQSLDEVVVTLKENLVEVDKGKLTFNLKNSALTTGQTALDMLKKLPGLSVGQNDNILFRGASGINVMLDGKMTYLSGSQLTNLLKGMSAEDINKIELITSPTAEYDAAGNAGIINIIPKKKLKKGYAVDLRAAVSKGKYWMTNENISVSLRTKKINLYGSFDYNTPHNSRKSTSGNTINEQGNTLMINRKDENIYKIKYYTWRLGTEWQFLPKHNIGINYHGYLDDFKSFNYSTVNKVDDLEELQSYTLSENKIIEPYHYDAISMRYTFDIDSLGKKITTDANYTSYRNYSDGLLKTNNYDANHNKQSTEVLKSHQPGSVKIISTQVDADLPFKNYTIKTGVKYAQIENDNQFRFDSLQSGNYVEIEGLSNHFKYEERIAAAYISGSKKLNKTTVDAGVRVEKTRAEGYTENQGIVNKWQYTKLFPSLSVGQIINEDNKVDFSLSRRINRPSYNDLNPVRWYRDKYFYFSGNPNLVPELAWVYSLTYSLKNKYIFSAMYNQSINFISKRLSIDDNGATIKSQSDNFGSRHRYDFTISTPFKINSFWNILFFSDISYTAYPVSQLSGKKELSKWATTLMLQQEISLPKEYVINLSSHWFSSELLGVYSTKPTGYIDFGIKKSFLNKKLVAQLTISDIFNTNRYQAYSLSEISDYRYNTKPDSRRVGFTLLYHLGGDLVKEKSNKTEEQKRL
;
A
#
# COMPACT_ATOMS: atom_id res chain seq x y z
N MET A 1 -19.92 -96.81 -35.40
CA MET A 1 -19.09 -95.82 -34.68
C MET A 1 -20.00 -94.63 -34.39
N ILE A 2 -20.77 -94.63 -33.30
CA ILE A 2 -20.30 -94.44 -31.91
C ILE A 2 -19.98 -92.95 -31.71
N THR A 3 -20.82 -92.29 -30.90
CA THR A 3 -20.51 -91.15 -30.02
C THR A 3 -19.96 -89.93 -30.76
N TYR A 4 -20.74 -88.87 -31.02
CA TYR A 4 -20.69 -87.63 -30.22
C TYR A 4 -21.66 -86.57 -30.78
N ILE A 5 -22.97 -86.84 -30.83
CA ILE A 5 -23.98 -85.76 -31.04
C ILE A 5 -25.17 -86.00 -30.11
N LYS A 6 -24.87 -86.15 -28.81
CA LYS A 6 -25.86 -86.30 -27.73
C LYS A 6 -25.43 -85.67 -26.41
N ILE A 7 -24.58 -84.64 -26.43
CA ILE A 7 -24.23 -83.83 -25.24
C ILE A 7 -24.04 -82.35 -25.63
N THR A 8 -25.06 -81.73 -26.24
CA THR A 8 -25.17 -80.25 -26.25
C THR A 8 -26.62 -79.77 -26.40
N ILE A 9 -27.61 -80.63 -26.13
CA ILE A 9 -29.04 -80.28 -26.11
C ILE A 9 -29.60 -80.35 -24.66
N LEU A 10 -28.74 -80.60 -23.66
CA LEU A 10 -29.13 -80.64 -22.24
C LEU A 10 -28.43 -79.59 -21.35
N TYR A 11 -27.67 -78.66 -21.93
CA TYR A 11 -27.10 -77.50 -21.23
C TYR A 11 -27.65 -76.14 -21.71
N PHE A 12 -28.53 -76.13 -22.71
CA PHE A 12 -29.12 -74.90 -23.27
C PHE A 12 -30.55 -74.60 -22.75
N LEU A 13 -30.98 -75.30 -21.69
CA LEU A 13 -32.31 -75.12 -21.06
C LEU A 13 -32.23 -74.67 -19.59
N GLY A 14 -31.06 -74.17 -19.15
CA GLY A 14 -30.79 -73.82 -17.75
C GLY A 14 -30.32 -72.39 -17.48
N PHE A 15 -30.49 -71.45 -18.41
CA PHE A 15 -30.19 -70.03 -18.19
C PHE A 15 -31.22 -69.13 -18.87
N PHE A 16 -32.45 -69.16 -18.37
CA PHE A 16 -33.33 -68.00 -18.48
C PHE A 16 -33.08 -67.14 -17.24
N PRO A 17 -32.42 -65.96 -17.35
CA PRO A 17 -32.50 -64.98 -16.29
C PRO A 17 -33.97 -64.56 -16.18
N CYS A 18 -34.59 -64.91 -15.06
CA CYS A 18 -35.86 -64.35 -14.65
C CYS A 18 -35.61 -62.86 -14.42
N PHE A 19 -35.83 -62.02 -15.44
CA PHE A 19 -35.94 -60.59 -15.25
C PHE A 19 -37.21 -60.35 -14.45
N ILE A 20 -37.06 -60.31 -13.13
CA ILE A 20 -38.03 -59.68 -12.24
C ILE A 20 -37.97 -58.20 -12.61
N PHE A 21 -38.85 -57.76 -13.50
CA PHE A 21 -39.12 -56.35 -13.68
C PHE A 21 -39.74 -55.85 -12.37
N SER A 22 -38.91 -55.24 -11.53
CA SER A 22 -39.41 -54.38 -10.46
C SER A 22 -40.20 -53.26 -11.14
N GLN A 23 -41.49 -53.14 -10.82
CA GLN A 23 -42.33 -52.11 -11.40
C GLN A 23 -41.84 -50.75 -10.91
N GLU A 24 -41.46 -49.89 -11.85
CA GLU A 24 -41.10 -48.51 -11.57
C GLU A 24 -42.38 -47.76 -11.17
N LEU A 25 -42.43 -47.29 -9.93
CA LEU A 25 -43.52 -46.51 -9.36
C LEU A 25 -43.25 -45.02 -9.59
N ASP A 26 -44.24 -44.29 -10.09
CA ASP A 26 -44.19 -42.82 -10.14
C ASP A 26 -44.73 -42.27 -8.82
N ILE A 27 -43.82 -41.80 -7.96
CA ILE A 27 -44.12 -41.27 -6.65
C ILE A 27 -44.35 -39.77 -6.77
N ARG A 28 -45.51 -39.32 -6.32
CA ARG A 28 -45.93 -37.91 -6.34
C ARG A 28 -46.14 -37.39 -4.93
N GLY A 29 -46.25 -36.07 -4.80
CA GLY A 29 -46.56 -35.46 -3.51
C GLY A 29 -46.38 -33.96 -3.50
N VAL A 30 -46.70 -33.36 -2.36
CA VAL A 30 -46.49 -31.94 -2.08
C VAL A 30 -45.58 -31.79 -0.88
N VAL A 31 -44.60 -30.91 -0.97
CA VAL A 31 -43.74 -30.52 0.16
C VAL A 31 -44.18 -29.16 0.67
N THR A 32 -44.45 -29.08 1.97
CA THR A 32 -44.90 -27.87 2.67
C THR A 32 -44.05 -27.61 3.91
N ASP A 33 -44.12 -26.40 4.46
CA ASP A 33 -43.61 -26.11 5.81
C ASP A 33 -44.64 -26.43 6.90
N ILE A 34 -44.30 -26.13 8.16
CA ILE A 34 -45.17 -26.36 9.33
C ILE A 34 -46.43 -25.49 9.34
N GLU A 35 -46.47 -24.43 8.53
CA GLU A 35 -47.62 -23.53 8.35
C GLU A 35 -48.48 -23.93 7.13
N ASN A 36 -48.19 -25.09 6.51
CA ASN A 36 -48.80 -25.61 5.27
C ASN A 36 -48.57 -24.74 4.03
N GLN A 37 -47.54 -23.87 4.03
CA GLN A 37 -47.14 -23.17 2.80
C GLN A 37 -46.33 -24.10 1.91
N ALA A 38 -46.60 -24.08 0.61
CA ALA A 38 -45.88 -24.87 -0.37
C ALA A 38 -44.41 -24.45 -0.47
N LEU A 39 -43.50 -25.42 -0.51
CA LEU A 39 -42.06 -25.18 -0.60
C LEU A 39 -41.53 -25.44 -2.01
N PRO A 40 -41.25 -24.40 -2.80
CA PRO A 40 -40.68 -24.55 -4.13
C PRO A 40 -39.16 -24.77 -4.09
N GLY A 41 -38.66 -25.65 -4.94
CA GLY A 41 -37.23 -25.94 -5.10
C GLY A 41 -36.64 -26.90 -4.05
N VAL A 42 -37.47 -27.67 -3.34
CA VAL A 42 -37.02 -28.77 -2.47
C VAL A 42 -36.39 -29.86 -3.34
N ASN A 43 -35.18 -30.29 -2.97
CA ASN A 43 -34.50 -31.38 -3.64
C ASN A 43 -35.01 -32.72 -3.12
N VAL A 44 -35.63 -33.51 -4.00
CA VAL A 44 -36.17 -34.84 -3.70
C VAL A 44 -35.34 -35.86 -4.47
N TYR A 45 -34.57 -36.70 -3.78
CA TYR A 45 -33.68 -37.66 -4.43
C TYR A 45 -33.69 -39.03 -3.75
N ILE A 46 -33.30 -40.07 -4.49
CA ILE A 46 -33.26 -41.44 -3.97
C ILE A 46 -31.90 -41.68 -3.29
N LYS A 47 -31.93 -41.99 -1.99
CA LYS A 47 -30.75 -42.21 -1.15
C LYS A 47 -29.83 -43.27 -1.75
N GLY A 48 -28.55 -42.91 -1.94
CA GLY A 48 -27.54 -43.80 -2.53
C GLY A 48 -27.48 -43.78 -4.07
N THR A 49 -28.23 -42.90 -4.73
CA THR A 49 -28.23 -42.74 -6.19
C THR A 49 -28.06 -41.28 -6.61
N ASN A 50 -27.88 -41.03 -7.92
CA ASN A 50 -27.88 -39.67 -8.51
C ASN A 50 -29.24 -39.28 -9.11
N GLN A 51 -30.31 -40.05 -8.88
CA GLN A 51 -31.65 -39.74 -9.38
C GLN A 51 -32.41 -38.83 -8.41
N GLY A 52 -32.90 -37.70 -8.91
CA GLY A 52 -33.65 -36.72 -8.14
C GLY A 52 -34.48 -35.76 -9.00
N THR A 53 -35.33 -34.99 -8.34
CA THR A 53 -36.20 -33.96 -8.92
C THR A 53 -36.30 -32.77 -7.97
N LEU A 54 -36.88 -31.66 -8.43
CA LEU A 54 -37.18 -30.48 -7.61
C LEU A 54 -38.68 -30.30 -7.49
N THR A 55 -39.15 -29.75 -6.37
CA THR A 55 -40.55 -29.30 -6.27
C THR A 55 -40.79 -28.05 -7.11
N ASP A 56 -41.99 -27.96 -7.70
CA ASP A 56 -42.45 -26.81 -8.47
C ASP A 56 -42.91 -25.63 -7.58
N LEU A 57 -43.47 -24.57 -8.19
CA LEU A 57 -43.96 -23.38 -7.48
C LEU A 57 -45.10 -23.67 -6.49
N ASP A 58 -45.85 -24.75 -6.69
CA ASP A 58 -46.92 -25.21 -5.80
C ASP A 58 -46.42 -26.27 -4.81
N GLY A 59 -45.10 -26.50 -4.71
CA GLY A 59 -44.48 -27.49 -3.83
C GLY A 59 -44.65 -28.93 -4.30
N LYS A 60 -45.15 -29.18 -5.52
CA LYS A 60 -45.43 -30.53 -6.02
C LYS A 60 -44.18 -31.16 -6.63
N TYR A 61 -44.02 -32.48 -6.48
CA TYR A 61 -42.95 -33.24 -7.11
C TYR A 61 -43.49 -34.55 -7.72
N SER A 62 -42.72 -35.11 -8.67
CA SER A 62 -42.92 -36.45 -9.25
C SER A 62 -41.55 -37.09 -9.46
N ILE A 63 -41.32 -38.27 -8.90
CA ILE A 63 -40.07 -39.01 -9.05
C ILE A 63 -40.36 -40.50 -9.25
N LYS A 64 -39.71 -41.09 -10.25
CA LYS A 64 -39.82 -42.52 -10.54
C LYS A 64 -38.82 -43.31 -9.71
N THR A 65 -39.28 -44.35 -9.03
CA THR A 65 -38.43 -45.19 -8.17
C THR A 65 -39.07 -46.57 -7.92
N PHE A 66 -38.44 -47.43 -7.13
CA PHE A 66 -38.91 -48.79 -6.85
C PHE A 66 -39.29 -48.95 -5.37
N THR A 67 -40.18 -49.89 -5.07
CA THR A 67 -40.48 -50.30 -3.69
C THR A 67 -39.20 -50.69 -2.94
N GLY A 68 -39.02 -50.18 -1.72
CA GLY A 68 -37.80 -50.30 -0.92
C GLY A 68 -36.80 -49.15 -1.07
N SER A 69 -37.03 -48.21 -1.99
CA SER A 69 -36.19 -47.02 -2.15
C SER A 69 -36.47 -45.99 -1.05
N VAL A 70 -35.46 -45.27 -0.59
CA VAL A 70 -35.61 -44.19 0.40
C VAL A 70 -35.48 -42.84 -0.30
N LEU A 71 -36.56 -42.06 -0.32
CA LEU A 71 -36.56 -40.68 -0.79
C LEU A 71 -36.05 -39.76 0.32
N VAL A 72 -35.14 -38.85 -0.03
CA VAL A 72 -34.63 -37.80 0.85
C VAL A 72 -35.10 -36.46 0.33
N PHE A 73 -35.74 -35.68 1.21
CA PHE A 73 -36.23 -34.34 0.96
C PHE A 73 -35.31 -33.35 1.65
N SER A 74 -34.62 -32.52 0.86
CA SER A 74 -33.62 -31.58 1.36
C SER A 74 -33.92 -30.18 0.87
N TYR A 75 -33.99 -29.24 1.80
CA TYR A 75 -34.19 -27.83 1.53
C TYR A 75 -33.30 -26.99 2.44
N MET A 76 -32.71 -25.93 1.88
CA MET A 76 -31.75 -25.12 2.60
C MET A 76 -32.39 -24.49 3.86
N GLY A 77 -31.77 -24.71 5.02
CA GLY A 77 -32.28 -24.21 6.31
C GLY A 77 -33.36 -25.09 6.95
N MET A 78 -33.68 -26.25 6.37
CA MET A 78 -34.62 -27.23 6.93
C MET A 78 -33.95 -28.57 7.21
N THR A 79 -34.45 -29.31 8.20
CA THR A 79 -33.97 -30.65 8.51
C THR A 79 -34.39 -31.60 7.39
N ASN A 80 -33.44 -32.40 6.88
CA ASN A 80 -33.74 -33.40 5.85
C ASN A 80 -34.74 -34.43 6.39
N GLU A 81 -35.76 -34.75 5.59
CA GLU A 81 -36.72 -35.81 5.89
C GLU A 81 -36.49 -37.00 4.96
N GLU A 82 -36.62 -38.22 5.48
CA GLU A 82 -36.47 -39.46 4.72
C GLU A 82 -37.78 -40.25 4.71
N LYS A 83 -38.20 -40.73 3.54
CA LYS A 83 -39.35 -41.63 3.38
C LYS A 83 -39.02 -42.86 2.55
N GLU A 84 -39.27 -44.01 3.14
CA GLU A 84 -39.21 -45.30 2.47
C GLU A 84 -40.46 -45.50 1.60
N VAL A 85 -40.24 -45.84 0.34
CA VAL A 85 -41.29 -46.13 -0.64
C VAL A 85 -41.75 -47.57 -0.45
N LYS A 86 -42.98 -47.75 0.04
CA LYS A 86 -43.66 -49.05 0.18
C LYS A 86 -44.71 -49.22 -0.92
N ASP A 87 -45.95 -49.48 -0.55
CA ASP A 87 -47.08 -49.65 -1.49
C ASP A 87 -47.79 -48.33 -1.85
N GLN A 88 -47.32 -47.20 -1.32
CA GLN A 88 -47.92 -45.87 -1.52
C GLN A 88 -47.17 -45.10 -2.61
N THR A 89 -47.94 -44.50 -3.52
CA THR A 89 -47.42 -43.66 -4.62
C THR A 89 -47.55 -42.16 -4.36
N ASN A 90 -48.08 -41.75 -3.20
CA ASN A 90 -48.26 -40.35 -2.85
C ASN A 90 -47.73 -40.05 -1.44
N PHE A 91 -46.75 -39.13 -1.32
CA PHE A 91 -46.21 -38.69 -0.03
C PHE A 91 -46.22 -37.17 0.08
N ASN A 92 -47.03 -36.64 1.00
CA ASN A 92 -46.93 -35.23 1.37
C ASN A 92 -45.95 -35.09 2.53
N ILE A 93 -44.98 -34.17 2.40
CA ILE A 93 -43.89 -34.00 3.35
C ILE A 93 -43.97 -32.61 3.97
N ILE A 94 -43.86 -32.56 5.29
CA ILE A 94 -43.70 -31.31 6.02
C ILE A 94 -42.23 -31.22 6.42
N LEU A 95 -41.50 -30.25 5.86
CA LEU A 95 -40.14 -29.96 6.28
C LEU A 95 -40.16 -28.97 7.44
N LYS A 96 -39.34 -29.25 8.46
CA LYS A 96 -39.18 -28.40 9.64
C LYS A 96 -37.90 -27.59 9.50
N GLU A 97 -37.92 -26.33 9.94
CA GLU A 97 -36.70 -25.53 10.04
C GLU A 97 -35.66 -26.26 10.90
N ASP A 98 -34.39 -26.23 10.45
CA ASP A 98 -33.28 -26.83 11.18
C ASP A 98 -32.79 -25.86 12.28
N PRO A 99 -33.03 -26.15 13.58
CA PRO A 99 -32.66 -25.24 14.66
C PRO A 99 -31.13 -25.15 14.88
N GLN A 100 -30.32 -25.99 14.22
CA GLN A 100 -28.85 -25.96 14.33
C GLN A 100 -28.13 -25.24 13.18
N SER A 101 -28.83 -24.80 12.12
CA SER A 101 -28.21 -24.02 11.03
C SER A 101 -27.80 -22.59 11.42
N LEU A 102 -27.98 -22.19 12.69
CA LEU A 102 -27.56 -20.90 13.25
C LEU A 102 -26.19 -20.91 13.96
N ASP A 103 -25.48 -22.04 14.00
CA ASP A 103 -24.02 -21.94 14.01
C ASP A 103 -23.62 -21.55 12.59
N GLU A 104 -23.68 -20.24 12.34
CA GLU A 104 -23.01 -19.61 11.21
C GLU A 104 -21.58 -20.13 11.26
N VAL A 105 -21.30 -21.19 10.49
CA VAL A 105 -19.98 -21.44 9.97
C VAL A 105 -19.75 -20.21 9.11
N VAL A 106 -19.30 -19.14 9.75
CA VAL A 106 -18.62 -18.05 9.09
C VAL A 106 -17.41 -18.75 8.49
N VAL A 107 -17.59 -19.30 7.30
CA VAL A 107 -16.51 -19.58 6.38
C VAL A 107 -15.96 -18.20 6.10
N THR A 108 -15.13 -17.73 7.03
CA THR A 108 -14.27 -16.58 6.84
C THR A 108 -13.29 -17.13 5.81
N LEU A 109 -13.65 -17.01 4.53
CA LEU A 109 -12.70 -17.19 3.45
C LEU A 109 -11.49 -16.36 3.85
N LYS A 110 -10.42 -17.04 4.27
CA LYS A 110 -9.19 -16.38 4.66
C LYS A 110 -8.65 -15.79 3.35
N GLU A 111 -8.88 -14.49 3.17
CA GLU A 111 -8.37 -13.73 2.03
C GLU A 111 -6.88 -14.06 1.88
N ASN A 112 -6.44 -14.30 0.64
CA ASN A 112 -5.05 -14.61 0.40
C ASN A 112 -4.21 -13.41 0.83
N LEU A 113 -3.08 -13.65 1.50
CA LEU A 113 -2.21 -12.57 1.98
C LEU A 113 -1.74 -11.65 0.83
N VAL A 114 -1.59 -12.22 -0.36
CA VAL A 114 -1.23 -11.52 -1.60
C VAL A 114 -2.16 -11.99 -2.72
N GLU A 115 -2.68 -11.06 -3.50
CA GLU A 115 -3.49 -11.31 -4.70
C GLU A 115 -2.93 -10.50 -5.88
N VAL A 116 -3.08 -11.02 -7.11
CA VAL A 116 -2.69 -10.32 -8.34
C VAL A 116 -3.88 -10.23 -9.26
N ASP A 117 -4.17 -9.02 -9.73
CA ASP A 117 -5.18 -8.78 -10.74
C ASP A 117 -4.75 -7.59 -11.61
N LYS A 118 -4.71 -7.76 -12.93
CA LYS A 118 -4.47 -6.66 -13.91
C LYS A 118 -3.26 -5.76 -13.57
N GLY A 119 -2.10 -6.35 -13.26
CA GLY A 119 -0.90 -5.59 -12.90
C GLY A 119 -0.96 -4.86 -11.55
N LYS A 120 -1.90 -5.26 -10.68
CA LYS A 120 -2.03 -4.81 -9.29
C LYS A 120 -1.73 -5.96 -8.34
N LEU A 121 -0.77 -5.74 -7.43
CA LEU A 121 -0.49 -6.61 -6.30
C LEU A 121 -1.25 -6.10 -5.08
N THR A 122 -2.13 -6.91 -4.51
CA THR A 122 -2.92 -6.54 -3.33
C THR A 122 -2.41 -7.29 -2.11
N PHE A 123 -1.97 -6.55 -1.09
CA PHE A 123 -1.52 -7.08 0.19
C PHE A 123 -2.62 -6.90 1.22
N ASN A 124 -3.22 -8.01 1.65
CA ASN A 124 -4.26 -7.99 2.67
C ASN A 124 -3.63 -7.94 4.06
N LEU A 125 -3.82 -6.81 4.76
CA LEU A 125 -3.22 -6.55 6.08
C LEU A 125 -4.18 -6.84 7.23
N LYS A 126 -5.45 -7.12 6.90
CA LYS A 126 -6.49 -7.48 7.84
C LYS A 126 -6.03 -8.64 8.73
N ASN A 127 -5.96 -8.38 10.04
CA ASN A 127 -5.56 -9.31 11.10
C ASN A 127 -4.06 -9.69 11.15
N SER A 128 -3.15 -8.98 10.47
CA SER A 128 -1.72 -9.25 10.63
C SER A 128 -1.22 -8.90 12.04
N ALA A 129 -0.49 -9.81 12.70
CA ALA A 129 0.16 -9.53 13.99
C ALA A 129 1.46 -8.70 13.86
N LEU A 130 1.70 -8.08 12.70
CA LEU A 130 2.88 -7.24 12.45
C LEU A 130 2.55 -5.75 12.34
N THR A 131 1.26 -5.38 12.40
CA THR A 131 0.79 -3.98 12.28
C THR A 131 0.92 -3.19 13.58
N THR A 132 1.21 -3.85 14.70
CA THR A 132 1.02 -3.29 16.02
C THR A 132 2.14 -2.38 16.51
N GLY A 133 1.74 -1.18 16.99
CA GLY A 133 2.67 -0.13 17.38
C GLY A 133 3.52 0.41 16.21
N GLN A 134 3.11 0.15 14.97
CA GLN A 134 3.79 0.56 13.75
C GLN A 134 2.99 1.64 13.02
N THR A 135 3.69 2.54 12.35
CA THR A 135 3.07 3.50 11.44
C THR A 135 2.79 2.88 10.07
N ALA A 136 1.96 3.51 9.24
CA ALA A 136 1.73 3.07 7.86
C ALA A 136 3.05 3.00 7.08
N LEU A 137 3.95 3.98 7.30
CA LEU A 137 5.28 3.98 6.70
C LEU A 137 6.09 2.73 7.10
N ASP A 138 6.04 2.35 8.38
CA ASP A 138 6.75 1.16 8.85
C ASP A 138 6.15 -0.13 8.29
N MET A 139 4.84 -0.16 8.05
CA MET A 139 4.18 -1.28 7.36
C MET A 139 4.55 -1.33 5.88
N LEU A 140 4.64 -0.20 5.19
CA LEU A 140 5.11 -0.15 3.80
C LEU A 140 6.53 -0.70 3.66
N LYS A 141 7.44 -0.42 4.61
CA LYS A 141 8.79 -1.03 4.65
C LYS A 141 8.74 -2.56 4.74
N LYS A 142 7.65 -3.13 5.24
CA LYS A 142 7.46 -4.57 5.39
C LYS A 142 6.76 -5.22 4.21
N LEU A 143 6.35 -4.44 3.21
CA LEU A 143 5.74 -4.96 2.01
C LEU A 143 6.77 -5.32 0.95
N PRO A 144 6.51 -6.40 0.19
CA PRO A 144 7.30 -6.79 -0.95
C PRO A 144 7.66 -5.68 -1.94
N GLY A 145 8.95 -5.54 -2.21
CA GLY A 145 9.49 -4.59 -3.19
C GLY A 145 9.50 -3.14 -2.71
N LEU A 146 9.06 -2.85 -1.47
CA LEU A 146 9.13 -1.51 -0.90
C LEU A 146 10.27 -1.39 0.09
N SER A 147 10.99 -0.27 0.02
CA SER A 147 12.04 0.09 0.97
C SER A 147 11.97 1.58 1.26
N VAL A 148 12.74 2.03 2.25
CA VAL A 148 12.79 3.43 2.66
C VAL A 148 14.25 3.87 2.72
N GLY A 149 14.57 4.97 2.04
CA GLY A 149 15.91 5.54 1.99
C GLY A 149 16.30 6.31 3.27
N GLN A 150 17.50 6.90 3.26
CA GLN A 150 18.10 7.59 4.43
C GLN A 150 17.24 8.75 4.98
N ASN A 151 16.47 9.41 4.12
CA ASN A 151 15.59 10.54 4.46
C ASN A 151 14.12 10.14 4.57
N ASP A 152 13.86 8.88 4.89
CA ASP A 152 12.52 8.31 4.99
C ASP A 152 11.68 8.37 3.70
N ASN A 153 12.32 8.56 2.54
CA ASN A 153 11.66 8.53 1.23
C ASN A 153 11.35 7.09 0.81
N ILE A 154 10.12 6.85 0.33
CA ILE A 154 9.68 5.53 -0.11
C ILE A 154 10.31 5.22 -1.47
N LEU A 155 10.86 4.02 -1.57
CA LEU A 155 11.44 3.45 -2.77
C LEU A 155 10.69 2.17 -3.11
N PHE A 156 10.44 1.94 -4.40
CA PHE A 156 9.86 0.69 -4.88
C PHE A 156 10.82 0.09 -5.86
N ARG A 157 11.34 -1.09 -5.51
CA ARG A 157 12.40 -1.77 -6.24
C ARG A 157 13.51 -0.77 -6.56
N GLY A 158 14.09 -0.17 -5.52
CA GLY A 158 15.16 0.82 -5.62
C GLY A 158 14.84 2.16 -6.32
N ALA A 159 13.69 2.27 -6.99
CA ALA A 159 13.31 3.47 -7.73
C ALA A 159 12.52 4.43 -6.84
N SER A 160 12.92 5.70 -6.88
CA SER A 160 12.12 6.83 -6.39
C SER A 160 11.00 7.17 -7.38
N GLY A 161 10.06 8.03 -6.95
CA GLY A 161 8.95 8.47 -7.79
C GLY A 161 7.76 7.50 -7.80
N ILE A 162 7.47 6.88 -6.65
CA ILE A 162 6.16 6.27 -6.39
C ILE A 162 5.18 7.37 -6.03
N ASN A 163 3.95 7.24 -6.51
CA ASN A 163 2.84 8.00 -5.97
C ASN A 163 2.02 7.20 -4.96
N VAL A 164 1.54 7.88 -3.93
CA VAL A 164 0.66 7.30 -2.92
C VAL A 164 -0.76 7.83 -3.09
N MET A 165 -1.70 6.90 -3.19
CA MET A 165 -3.12 7.13 -3.05
C MET A 165 -3.59 6.71 -1.66
N LEU A 166 -4.56 7.44 -1.13
CA LEU A 166 -5.34 7.06 0.03
C LEU A 166 -6.78 6.82 -0.44
N ASP A 167 -7.28 5.60 -0.29
CA ASP A 167 -8.65 5.21 -0.71
C ASP A 167 -8.96 5.60 -2.17
N GLY A 168 -8.02 5.34 -3.08
CA GLY A 168 -8.16 5.67 -4.51
C GLY A 168 -7.84 7.12 -4.89
N LYS A 169 -7.49 7.98 -3.92
CA LYS A 169 -7.26 9.42 -4.14
C LYS A 169 -5.78 9.76 -4.03
N MET A 170 -5.23 10.38 -5.07
CA MET A 170 -3.84 10.84 -5.10
C MET A 170 -3.57 11.87 -4.00
N THR A 171 -2.53 11.65 -3.20
CA THR A 171 -2.15 12.59 -2.13
C THR A 171 -1.34 13.78 -2.65
N TYR A 172 -0.63 13.62 -3.78
CA TYR A 172 0.30 14.59 -4.37
C TYR A 172 1.37 15.15 -3.41
N LEU A 173 1.52 14.53 -2.24
CA LEU A 173 2.56 14.87 -1.28
C LEU A 173 3.88 14.26 -1.74
N SER A 174 4.97 15.00 -1.56
CA SER A 174 6.32 14.54 -1.93
C SER A 174 7.26 14.57 -0.73
N GLY A 175 8.29 13.73 -0.77
CA GLY A 175 9.37 13.72 0.23
C GLY A 175 8.85 13.59 1.67
N SER A 176 9.31 14.50 2.54
CA SER A 176 8.99 14.53 3.97
C SER A 176 7.49 14.65 4.26
N GLN A 177 6.72 15.32 3.42
CA GLN A 177 5.28 15.54 3.64
C GLN A 177 4.49 14.23 3.60
N LEU A 178 4.78 13.40 2.58
CA LEU A 178 4.20 12.08 2.45
C LEU A 178 4.65 11.16 3.59
N THR A 179 5.94 11.19 3.91
CA THR A 179 6.52 10.46 5.03
C THR A 179 5.83 10.81 6.35
N ASN A 180 5.59 12.09 6.62
CA ASN A 180 4.93 12.56 7.84
C ASN A 180 3.46 12.13 7.89
N LEU A 181 2.72 12.23 6.78
CA LEU A 181 1.37 11.70 6.66
C LEU A 181 1.32 10.21 7.03
N LEU A 182 2.24 9.42 6.50
CA LEU A 182 2.30 7.97 6.74
C LEU A 182 2.81 7.61 8.15
N LYS A 183 3.62 8.47 8.79
CA LYS A 183 4.00 8.35 10.20
C LYS A 183 2.83 8.69 11.15
N GLY A 184 1.97 9.62 10.73
CA GLY A 184 0.73 9.97 11.44
C GLY A 184 -0.40 8.95 11.29
N MET A 185 -0.31 8.04 10.31
CA MET A 185 -1.27 6.96 10.08
C MET A 185 -0.85 5.68 10.81
N SER A 186 -1.76 5.07 11.57
CA SER A 186 -1.55 3.76 12.18
C SER A 186 -1.66 2.64 11.13
N ALA A 187 -0.73 1.68 11.15
CA ALA A 187 -0.80 0.52 10.27
C ALA A 187 -2.03 -0.37 10.56
N GLU A 188 -2.54 -0.32 11.79
CA GLU A 188 -3.73 -1.08 12.19
C GLU A 188 -5.03 -0.56 11.56
N ASP A 189 -5.06 0.67 11.06
CA ASP A 189 -6.24 1.22 10.40
C ASP A 189 -6.31 0.84 8.91
N ILE A 190 -5.27 0.19 8.39
CA ILE A 190 -5.17 -0.19 6.98
C ILE A 190 -5.80 -1.57 6.77
N ASN A 191 -6.71 -1.67 5.80
CA ASN A 191 -7.31 -2.94 5.40
C ASN A 191 -6.38 -3.71 4.48
N LYS A 192 -5.96 -3.04 3.41
CA LYS A 192 -5.09 -3.60 2.38
C LYS A 192 -4.28 -2.49 1.73
N ILE A 193 -3.15 -2.88 1.16
CA ILE A 193 -2.30 -2.00 0.37
C ILE A 193 -2.22 -2.59 -1.02
N GLU A 194 -2.59 -1.80 -2.02
CA GLU A 194 -2.50 -2.20 -3.41
C GLU A 194 -1.30 -1.51 -4.06
N LEU A 195 -0.50 -2.26 -4.79
CA LEU A 195 0.63 -1.80 -5.54
C LEU A 195 0.33 -1.99 -7.01
N ILE A 196 0.10 -0.89 -7.70
CA ILE A 196 -0.26 -0.84 -9.12
C ILE A 196 1.03 -0.55 -9.89
N THR A 197 1.64 -1.60 -10.44
CA THR A 197 2.92 -1.49 -11.17
C THR A 197 2.72 -1.06 -12.62
N SER A 198 1.52 -1.30 -13.17
CA SER A 198 1.16 -0.92 -14.54
C SER A 198 -0.21 -0.22 -14.58
N PRO A 199 -0.30 1.04 -14.11
CA PRO A 199 -1.57 1.75 -14.09
C PRO A 199 -2.13 1.97 -15.51
N THR A 200 -3.44 1.76 -15.67
CA THR A 200 -4.16 2.08 -16.91
C THR A 200 -4.30 3.60 -17.10
N ALA A 201 -4.76 4.04 -18.27
CA ALA A 201 -4.92 5.46 -18.62
C ALA A 201 -5.88 6.25 -17.70
N GLU A 202 -6.70 5.59 -16.88
CA GLU A 202 -7.58 6.25 -15.89
C GLU A 202 -6.80 6.85 -14.71
N TYR A 203 -5.63 6.29 -14.40
CA TYR A 203 -4.74 6.81 -13.37
C TYR A 203 -3.88 7.95 -13.91
N ASP A 204 -3.37 8.78 -12.99
CA ASP A 204 -2.40 9.81 -13.36
C ASP A 204 -1.14 9.20 -13.97
N ALA A 205 -0.59 9.86 -14.99
CA ALA A 205 0.65 9.43 -15.62
C ALA A 205 1.86 9.55 -14.68
N ALA A 206 1.73 10.37 -13.64
CA ALA A 206 2.73 10.55 -12.61
C ALA A 206 3.01 9.24 -11.87
N GLY A 207 4.29 8.89 -11.69
CA GLY A 207 4.75 7.78 -10.87
C GLY A 207 5.40 6.68 -11.69
N ASN A 208 6.70 6.84 -12.01
CA ASN A 208 7.47 5.91 -12.86
C ASN A 208 7.69 4.55 -12.21
N ALA A 209 7.71 4.50 -10.87
CA ALA A 209 7.87 3.26 -10.11
C ALA A 209 6.53 2.56 -9.84
N GLY A 210 5.39 3.21 -10.10
CA GLY A 210 4.05 2.68 -9.82
C GLY A 210 3.27 3.53 -8.81
N ILE A 211 2.12 3.00 -8.39
CA ILE A 211 1.21 3.66 -7.45
C ILE A 211 0.96 2.73 -6.25
N ILE A 212 1.13 3.23 -5.03
CA ILE A 212 0.69 2.56 -3.80
C ILE A 212 -0.67 3.13 -3.43
N ASN A 213 -1.70 2.30 -3.35
CA ASN A 213 -3.00 2.67 -2.83
C ASN A 213 -3.19 2.09 -1.43
N ILE A 214 -3.27 2.95 -0.42
CA ILE A 214 -3.53 2.56 0.96
C ILE A 214 -5.04 2.62 1.19
N ILE A 215 -5.65 1.46 1.41
CA ILE A 215 -7.09 1.35 1.62
C ILE A 215 -7.36 1.18 3.11
N PRO A 216 -8.00 2.15 3.78
CA PRO A 216 -8.34 2.04 5.19
C PRO A 216 -9.44 1.00 5.43
N LYS A 217 -9.54 0.52 6.67
CA LYS A 217 -10.63 -0.36 7.12
C LYS A 217 -11.98 0.36 7.05
N LYS A 218 -12.93 -0.23 6.33
CA LYS A 218 -14.34 0.16 6.31
C LYS A 218 -15.18 -1.02 6.80
N LYS A 219 -16.10 -0.79 7.73
CA LYS A 219 -17.05 -1.83 8.18
C LYS A 219 -18.24 -1.82 7.22
N LEU A 220 -18.51 -2.97 6.59
CA LEU A 220 -19.55 -3.09 5.56
C LEU A 220 -20.90 -3.56 6.11
N LYS A 221 -20.95 -4.13 7.31
CA LYS A 221 -22.20 -4.61 7.92
C LYS A 221 -23.05 -3.42 8.40
N LYS A 222 -24.38 -3.51 8.21
CA LYS A 222 -25.32 -2.60 8.87
C LYS A 222 -25.17 -2.77 10.37
N GLY A 223 -25.32 -1.70 11.14
CA GLY A 223 -25.03 -1.75 12.57
C GLY A 223 -24.19 -0.57 13.03
N TYR A 224 -23.78 -0.65 14.28
CA TYR A 224 -22.73 0.20 14.83
C TYR A 224 -21.52 -0.65 15.17
N ALA A 225 -20.34 -0.07 15.04
CA ALA A 225 -19.11 -0.64 15.54
C ALA A 225 -18.26 0.44 16.18
N VAL A 226 -17.65 0.10 17.31
CA VAL A 226 -16.71 0.90 18.08
C VAL A 226 -15.48 0.03 18.31
N ASP A 227 -14.35 0.43 17.74
CA ASP A 227 -13.07 -0.23 17.98
C ASP A 227 -12.22 0.71 18.86
N LEU A 228 -11.75 0.18 20.00
CA LEU A 228 -10.86 0.87 20.94
C LEU A 228 -9.50 0.19 20.90
N ARG A 229 -8.44 0.98 20.75
CA ARG A 229 -7.07 0.50 20.75
C ARG A 229 -6.24 1.27 21.75
N ALA A 230 -5.49 0.53 22.55
CA ALA A 230 -4.44 1.06 23.41
C ALA A 230 -3.15 0.29 23.18
N ALA A 231 -2.08 1.00 22.89
CA ALA A 231 -0.80 0.40 22.55
C ALA A 231 0.34 1.17 23.19
N VAL A 232 1.30 0.43 23.76
CA VAL A 232 2.52 0.98 24.32
C VAL A 232 3.71 0.23 23.75
N SER A 233 4.80 0.94 23.47
CA SER A 233 6.05 0.31 23.05
C SER A 233 7.26 1.00 23.63
N LYS A 234 8.35 0.24 23.77
CA LYS A 234 9.62 0.70 24.33
C LYS A 234 10.78 0.25 23.45
N GLY A 235 11.51 1.23 22.92
CA GLY A 235 12.85 1.08 22.36
C GLY A 235 13.85 1.76 23.30
N LYS A 236 14.62 2.74 22.79
CA LYS A 236 15.33 3.69 23.67
C LYS A 236 14.33 4.57 24.45
N TYR A 237 13.20 4.91 23.82
CA TYR A 237 12.13 5.70 24.43
C TYR A 237 10.76 5.02 24.32
N TRP A 238 9.87 5.42 25.24
CA TRP A 238 8.46 5.01 25.23
C TRP A 238 7.69 5.71 24.10
N MET A 239 6.74 4.99 23.51
CA MET A 239 5.72 5.52 22.61
C MET A 239 4.37 4.93 22.98
N THR A 240 3.30 5.70 22.77
CA THR A 240 1.91 5.23 22.89
C THR A 240 1.18 5.43 21.56
N ASN A 241 0.23 4.55 21.27
CA ASN A 241 -0.68 4.67 20.14
C ASN A 241 -2.10 4.30 20.60
N GLU A 242 -2.93 5.31 20.73
CA GLU A 242 -4.31 5.19 21.17
C GLU A 242 -5.23 5.50 20.00
N ASN A 243 -6.32 4.74 19.84
CA ASN A 243 -7.32 5.02 18.83
C ASN A 243 -8.72 4.69 19.32
N ILE A 244 -9.64 5.55 18.90
CA ILE A 244 -11.06 5.30 18.98
C ILE A 244 -11.59 5.44 17.56
N SER A 245 -12.23 4.39 17.05
CA SER A 245 -12.95 4.46 15.79
C SER A 245 -14.38 4.00 15.96
N VAL A 246 -15.28 4.75 15.34
CA VAL A 246 -16.72 4.55 15.40
C VAL A 246 -17.27 4.49 13.98
N SER A 247 -18.22 3.62 13.75
CA SER A 247 -18.95 3.56 12.48
C SER A 247 -20.41 3.22 12.74
N LEU A 248 -21.28 3.80 11.93
CA LEU A 248 -22.72 3.65 11.97
C LEU A 248 -23.22 3.49 10.54
N ARG A 249 -23.75 2.31 10.23
CA ARG A 249 -24.24 2.01 8.88
C ARG A 249 -25.70 1.61 8.88
N THR A 250 -26.49 2.36 8.14
CA THR A 250 -27.91 2.12 7.86
C THR A 250 -28.09 1.68 6.39
N LYS A 251 -29.34 1.63 5.88
CA LYS A 251 -29.60 1.33 4.46
C LYS A 251 -29.12 2.43 3.51
N LYS A 252 -29.24 3.70 3.91
CA LYS A 252 -28.95 4.87 3.04
C LYS A 252 -27.75 5.69 3.48
N ILE A 253 -27.34 5.56 4.73
CA ILE A 253 -26.31 6.41 5.35
C ILE A 253 -25.24 5.51 5.97
N ASN A 254 -23.99 5.83 5.70
CA ASN A 254 -22.81 5.27 6.36
C ASN A 254 -22.02 6.42 6.97
N LEU A 255 -21.98 6.53 8.29
CA LEU A 255 -21.17 7.50 9.02
C LEU A 255 -19.99 6.77 9.66
N TYR A 256 -18.81 7.37 9.62
CA TYR A 256 -17.67 6.84 10.32
C TYR A 256 -16.75 7.96 10.80
N GLY A 257 -16.07 7.71 11.91
CA GLY A 257 -15.15 8.63 12.52
C GLY A 257 -14.02 7.88 13.21
N SER A 258 -12.81 8.42 13.19
CA SER A 258 -11.74 7.95 14.05
C SER A 258 -10.90 9.11 14.58
N PHE A 259 -10.36 8.89 15.76
CA PHE A 259 -9.36 9.73 16.38
C PHE A 259 -8.17 8.85 16.80
N ASP A 260 -6.98 9.21 16.33
CA ASP A 260 -5.73 8.54 16.64
C ASP A 260 -4.80 9.51 17.37
N TYR A 261 -4.28 9.08 18.52
CA TYR A 261 -3.24 9.78 19.27
C TYR A 261 -1.97 8.93 19.30
N ASN A 262 -0.91 9.40 18.66
CA ASN A 262 0.35 8.66 18.53
C ASN A 262 1.51 9.52 19.02
N THR A 263 2.43 8.96 19.82
CA THR A 263 3.58 9.71 20.35
C THR A 263 4.95 9.15 19.91
N PRO A 264 5.30 9.12 18.61
CA PRO A 264 6.62 8.66 18.18
C PRO A 264 7.74 9.42 18.90
N HIS A 265 8.64 8.67 19.53
CA HIS A 265 9.84 9.20 20.17
C HIS A 265 11.03 8.30 19.87
N ASN A 266 11.93 8.79 19.02
CA ASN A 266 13.02 8.00 18.47
C ASN A 266 14.33 8.77 18.51
N SER A 267 15.43 8.01 18.42
CA SER A 267 16.75 8.56 18.13
C SER A 267 17.33 7.95 16.86
N ARG A 268 18.15 8.72 16.16
CA ARG A 268 18.94 8.28 15.02
C ARG A 268 20.37 8.71 15.23
N LYS A 269 21.29 7.75 15.18
CA LYS A 269 22.74 8.02 15.24
C LYS A 269 23.32 7.90 13.85
N SER A 270 24.09 8.88 13.41
CA SER A 270 24.77 8.86 12.12
C SER A 270 26.25 9.11 12.28
N THR A 271 27.05 8.42 11.48
CA THR A 271 28.45 8.76 11.26
C THR A 271 28.64 8.92 9.77
N SER A 272 29.33 9.98 9.35
CA SER A 272 29.68 10.18 7.94
C SER A 272 31.03 10.83 7.82
N GLY A 273 31.68 10.68 6.67
CA GLY A 273 32.91 11.40 6.42
C GLY A 273 33.22 11.51 4.95
N ASN A 274 34.10 12.45 4.64
CA ASN A 274 34.67 12.68 3.32
C ASN A 274 36.00 13.41 3.45
N THR A 275 36.74 13.43 2.37
CA THR A 275 37.97 14.18 2.19
C THR A 275 37.65 15.52 1.50
N ILE A 276 38.38 16.57 1.86
CA ILE A 276 38.36 17.88 1.20
C ILE A 276 39.80 18.32 0.91
N ASN A 277 39.95 19.21 -0.07
CA ASN A 277 41.23 19.90 -0.31
C ASN A 277 41.10 21.33 0.20
N GLU A 278 41.95 21.71 1.14
CA GLU A 278 41.98 23.06 1.72
C GLU A 278 43.44 23.53 1.74
N GLN A 279 43.73 24.64 1.05
CA GLN A 279 45.08 25.25 0.98
C GLN A 279 46.19 24.30 0.51
N GLY A 280 45.86 23.33 -0.35
CA GLY A 280 46.82 22.35 -0.89
C GLY A 280 47.01 21.11 -0.01
N ASN A 281 46.41 21.06 1.18
CA ASN A 281 46.40 19.89 2.04
C ASN A 281 45.11 19.08 1.85
N THR A 282 45.25 17.76 1.86
CA THR A 282 44.14 16.82 1.95
C THR A 282 43.73 16.73 3.42
N LEU A 283 42.45 16.95 3.71
CA LEU A 283 41.91 16.89 5.07
C LEU A 283 40.70 15.96 5.11
N MET A 284 40.62 15.13 6.15
CA MET A 284 39.46 14.27 6.39
C MET A 284 38.47 14.92 7.35
N ILE A 285 37.22 14.98 6.92
CA ILE A 285 36.09 15.48 7.71
C ILE A 285 35.31 14.29 8.25
N ASN A 286 35.33 14.09 9.57
CA ASN A 286 34.62 13.04 10.26
C ASN A 286 33.46 13.61 11.08
N ARG A 287 32.23 13.14 10.81
CA ARG A 287 31.00 13.63 11.42
C ARG A 287 30.35 12.56 12.29
N LYS A 288 29.85 12.97 13.45
CA LYS A 288 29.00 12.16 14.33
C LYS A 288 27.77 12.97 14.69
N ASP A 289 26.60 12.46 14.36
CA ASP A 289 25.32 13.09 14.63
C ASP A 289 24.46 12.19 15.52
N GLU A 290 23.84 12.75 16.55
CA GLU A 290 22.73 12.14 17.29
C GLU A 290 21.51 13.05 17.19
N ASN A 291 20.48 12.56 16.49
CA ASN A 291 19.21 13.24 16.37
C ASN A 291 18.16 12.54 17.22
N ILE A 292 17.57 13.26 18.16
CA ILE A 292 16.49 12.78 19.02
C ILE A 292 15.26 13.61 18.65
N TYR A 293 14.18 12.94 18.24
CA TYR A 293 12.94 13.61 17.92
C TYR A 293 11.76 12.99 18.65
N LYS A 294 10.77 13.83 18.93
CA LYS A 294 9.51 13.49 19.56
C LYS A 294 8.39 14.20 18.83
N ILE A 295 7.32 13.46 18.60
CA ILE A 295 6.16 13.95 17.89
C ILE A 295 4.94 13.43 18.62
N LYS A 296 3.93 14.27 18.82
CA LYS A 296 2.58 13.87 19.20
C LYS A 296 1.66 14.18 18.03
N TYR A 297 1.14 13.15 17.40
CA TYR A 297 0.14 13.27 16.35
C TYR A 297 -1.26 13.20 16.96
N TYR A 298 -2.13 14.08 16.49
CA TYR A 298 -3.57 14.01 16.70
C TYR A 298 -4.22 13.94 15.33
N THR A 299 -4.66 12.75 14.95
CA THR A 299 -5.17 12.47 13.61
C THR A 299 -6.66 12.21 13.69
N TRP A 300 -7.42 12.88 12.81
CA TRP A 300 -8.86 12.78 12.70
C TRP A 300 -9.21 12.21 11.33
N ARG A 301 -10.21 11.32 11.30
CA ARG A 301 -10.87 10.90 10.06
C ARG A 301 -12.36 10.97 10.29
N LEU A 302 -13.07 11.68 9.44
CA LEU A 302 -14.53 11.78 9.48
C LEU A 302 -15.04 11.49 8.08
N GLY A 303 -16.10 10.71 7.96
CA GLY A 303 -16.66 10.42 6.65
C GLY A 303 -18.12 10.07 6.70
N THR A 304 -18.80 10.39 5.61
CA THR A 304 -20.19 10.04 5.37
C THR A 304 -20.35 9.56 3.94
N GLU A 305 -21.14 8.52 3.73
CA GLU A 305 -21.68 8.15 2.42
C GLU A 305 -23.20 8.17 2.55
N TRP A 306 -23.86 8.90 1.66
CA TRP A 306 -25.30 9.10 1.67
C TRP A 306 -25.90 8.82 0.29
N GLN A 307 -26.66 7.74 0.22
CA GLN A 307 -27.55 7.43 -0.89
C GLN A 307 -28.86 8.20 -0.71
N PHE A 308 -28.87 9.45 -1.16
CA PHE A 308 -30.03 10.35 -1.01
C PHE A 308 -31.16 10.02 -1.99
N LEU A 309 -30.83 9.44 -3.16
CA LEU A 309 -31.76 8.87 -4.13
C LEU A 309 -31.26 7.49 -4.60
N PRO A 310 -32.12 6.60 -5.13
CA PRO A 310 -31.72 5.23 -5.50
C PRO A 310 -30.48 5.13 -6.41
N LYS A 311 -30.29 6.11 -7.31
CA LYS A 311 -29.19 6.18 -8.27
C LYS A 311 -28.10 7.18 -7.93
N HIS A 312 -28.22 7.88 -6.80
CA HIS A 312 -27.35 9.00 -6.44
C HIS A 312 -26.73 8.77 -5.08
N ASN A 313 -25.41 8.72 -5.05
CA ASN A 313 -24.62 8.58 -3.85
C ASN A 313 -23.64 9.74 -3.72
N ILE A 314 -23.56 10.32 -2.53
CA ILE A 314 -22.56 11.34 -2.21
C ILE A 314 -21.73 10.89 -1.01
N GLY A 315 -20.42 10.84 -1.19
CA GLY A 315 -19.44 10.57 -0.16
C GLY A 315 -18.65 11.82 0.16
N ILE A 316 -18.51 12.17 1.44
CA ILE A 316 -17.64 13.25 1.90
C ILE A 316 -16.72 12.67 2.96
N ASN A 317 -15.42 12.84 2.76
CA ASN A 317 -14.39 12.38 3.69
C ASN A 317 -13.51 13.57 4.07
N TYR A 318 -13.21 13.68 5.35
CA TYR A 318 -12.23 14.59 5.91
C TYR A 318 -11.14 13.77 6.61
N HIS A 319 -9.88 14.07 6.30
CA HIS A 319 -8.72 13.54 6.97
C HIS A 319 -7.81 14.69 7.35
N GLY A 320 -7.55 14.85 8.65
CA GLY A 320 -6.64 15.88 9.12
C GLY A 320 -5.71 15.35 10.20
N TYR A 321 -4.56 15.97 10.35
CA TYR A 321 -3.72 15.77 11.52
C TYR A 321 -3.02 17.07 11.92
N LEU A 322 -2.71 17.16 13.20
CA LEU A 322 -1.80 18.15 13.75
C LEU A 322 -0.69 17.45 14.53
N ASP A 323 0.50 18.04 14.56
CA ASP A 323 1.58 17.55 15.40
C ASP A 323 2.39 18.65 16.11
N ASP A 324 3.23 18.23 17.05
CA ASP A 324 4.13 19.10 17.81
C ASP A 324 5.61 18.76 17.59
N PHE A 325 5.99 18.37 16.37
CA PHE A 325 7.34 17.86 16.05
C PHE A 325 8.43 18.69 16.72
N LYS A 326 9.26 18.00 17.51
CA LYS A 326 10.44 18.57 18.17
C LYS A 326 11.63 17.68 17.91
N SER A 327 12.74 18.30 17.56
CA SER A 327 13.98 17.61 17.28
C SER A 327 15.16 18.32 17.94
N PHE A 328 16.04 17.52 18.52
CA PHE A 328 17.31 17.96 19.09
C PHE A 328 18.40 17.18 18.38
N ASN A 329 19.26 17.90 17.67
CA ASN A 329 20.40 17.34 16.99
C ASN A 329 21.68 17.79 17.68
N TYR A 330 22.53 16.82 18.00
CA TYR A 330 23.89 17.04 18.45
C TYR A 330 24.83 16.56 17.35
N SER A 331 25.70 17.44 16.88
CA SER A 331 26.66 17.13 15.83
C SER A 331 28.07 17.46 16.28
N THR A 332 29.00 16.56 16.00
CA THR A 332 30.43 16.78 16.12
C THR A 332 31.07 16.60 14.76
N VAL A 333 31.84 17.59 14.33
CA VAL A 333 32.61 17.55 13.08
C VAL A 333 34.08 17.71 13.43
N ASN A 334 34.87 16.67 13.18
CA ASN A 334 36.32 16.69 13.36
C ASN A 334 36.98 16.88 11.99
N LYS A 335 37.94 17.80 11.92
CA LYS A 335 38.84 17.97 10.77
C LYS A 335 40.21 17.44 11.17
N VAL A 336 40.65 16.40 10.48
CA VAL A 336 41.96 15.77 10.71
C VAL A 336 42.77 15.81 9.41
N ASP A 337 44.08 15.76 9.52
CA ASP A 337 44.98 15.64 8.37
C ASP A 337 45.22 14.18 7.96
N ASP A 338 46.12 13.98 6.99
CA ASP A 338 46.49 12.67 6.46
C ASP A 338 47.24 11.78 7.47
N LEU A 339 47.77 12.34 8.56
CA LEU A 339 48.39 11.61 9.68
C LEU A 339 47.38 11.28 10.78
N GLU A 340 46.09 11.55 10.55
CA GLU A 340 44.99 11.45 11.52
C GLU A 340 45.13 12.40 12.72
N GLU A 341 45.96 13.45 12.63
CA GLU A 341 46.08 14.45 13.68
C GLU A 341 44.93 15.47 13.61
N LEU A 342 44.39 15.83 14.78
CA LEU A 342 43.27 16.77 14.88
C LEU A 342 43.73 18.19 14.58
N GLN A 343 43.11 18.81 13.57
CA GLN A 343 43.37 20.19 13.19
C GLN A 343 42.36 21.16 13.81
N SER A 344 41.08 20.75 13.86
CA SER A 344 40.01 21.51 14.50
C SER A 344 38.78 20.64 14.72
N TYR A 345 37.90 21.05 15.63
CA TYR A 345 36.59 20.42 15.74
C TYR A 345 35.48 21.44 16.02
N THR A 346 34.28 21.07 15.59
CA THR A 346 33.06 21.85 15.76
C THR A 346 32.03 21.03 16.52
N LEU A 347 31.41 21.65 17.53
CA LEU A 347 30.27 21.10 18.26
C LEU A 347 29.04 21.93 17.96
N SER A 348 28.00 21.28 17.43
CA SER A 348 26.75 21.94 17.07
C SER A 348 25.57 21.35 17.82
N GLU A 349 24.71 22.22 18.31
CA GLU A 349 23.41 21.88 18.89
C GLU A 349 22.33 22.55 18.05
N ASN A 350 21.43 21.77 17.47
CA ASN A 350 20.30 22.29 16.70
C ASN A 350 19.00 21.86 17.36
N LYS A 351 18.20 22.84 17.79
CA LYS A 351 16.85 22.63 18.30
C LYS A 351 15.86 23.07 17.24
N ILE A 352 15.04 22.14 16.76
CA ILE A 352 14.01 22.37 15.76
C ILE A 352 12.64 22.13 16.39
N ILE A 353 11.72 23.07 16.17
CA ILE A 353 10.30 22.96 16.48
C ILE A 353 9.57 23.16 15.17
N GLU A 354 8.81 22.16 14.72
CA GLU A 354 8.20 22.18 13.39
C GLU A 354 6.79 21.57 13.40
N PRO A 355 5.81 22.19 14.08
CA PRO A 355 4.44 21.69 14.05
C PRO A 355 3.91 21.67 12.61
N TYR A 356 3.31 20.54 12.26
CA TYR A 356 2.61 20.36 10.99
C TYR A 356 1.10 20.39 11.18
N HIS A 357 0.41 20.96 10.19
CA HIS A 357 -1.04 20.91 10.04
C HIS A 357 -1.38 20.38 8.65
N TYR A 358 -2.21 19.35 8.61
CA TYR A 358 -2.68 18.75 7.38
C TYR A 358 -4.20 18.65 7.41
N ASP A 359 -4.84 19.13 6.35
CA ASP A 359 -6.28 19.09 6.17
C ASP A 359 -6.57 18.60 4.76
N ALA A 360 -7.30 17.49 4.62
CA ALA A 360 -7.74 16.96 3.34
C ALA A 360 -9.24 16.70 3.36
N ILE A 361 -9.96 17.34 2.43
CA ILE A 361 -11.38 17.15 2.21
C ILE A 361 -11.55 16.53 0.83
N SER A 362 -12.37 15.50 0.73
CA SER A 362 -12.63 14.83 -0.53
C SER A 362 -14.09 14.47 -0.66
N MET A 363 -14.71 14.97 -1.71
CA MET A 363 -16.09 14.68 -2.09
C MET A 363 -16.09 13.76 -3.32
N ARG A 364 -16.93 12.72 -3.28
CA ARG A 364 -17.22 11.87 -4.44
C ARG A 364 -18.73 11.82 -4.63
N TYR A 365 -19.18 12.18 -5.82
CA TYR A 365 -20.56 12.00 -6.24
C TYR A 365 -20.61 10.92 -7.31
N THR A 366 -21.50 9.93 -7.15
CA THR A 366 -21.72 8.86 -8.12
C THR A 366 -23.18 8.88 -8.55
N PHE A 367 -23.38 8.93 -9.87
CA PHE A 367 -24.67 8.77 -10.52
C PHE A 367 -24.68 7.45 -11.30
N ASP A 368 -25.43 6.48 -10.80
CA ASP A 368 -25.65 5.19 -11.46
C ASP A 368 -26.76 5.36 -12.52
N ILE A 369 -26.36 5.42 -13.80
CA ILE A 369 -27.27 5.70 -14.91
C ILE A 369 -28.29 4.56 -15.08
N ASP A 370 -27.80 3.32 -15.10
CA ASP A 370 -28.59 2.12 -15.33
C ASP A 370 -28.11 0.94 -14.46
N SER A 371 -28.92 -0.11 -14.40
CA SER A 371 -28.59 -1.35 -13.70
C SER A 371 -27.53 -2.20 -14.44
N LEU A 372 -27.15 -1.81 -15.66
CA LEU A 372 -26.10 -2.47 -16.45
C LEU A 372 -24.70 -2.03 -16.00
N GLY A 373 -24.61 -1.09 -15.05
CA GLY A 373 -23.37 -0.63 -14.44
C GLY A 373 -22.80 0.64 -15.05
N LYS A 374 -23.54 1.32 -15.94
CA LYS A 374 -23.11 2.64 -16.43
C LYS A 374 -23.20 3.66 -15.30
N LYS A 375 -22.14 4.44 -15.13
CA LYS A 375 -22.11 5.46 -14.08
C LYS A 375 -21.20 6.63 -14.45
N ILE A 376 -21.54 7.78 -13.88
CA ILE A 376 -20.69 8.97 -13.87
C ILE A 376 -20.23 9.20 -12.44
N THR A 377 -18.94 9.41 -12.27
CA THR A 377 -18.36 9.75 -10.97
C THR A 377 -17.67 11.10 -11.07
N THR A 378 -17.95 11.97 -10.09
CA THR A 378 -17.30 13.27 -9.95
C THR A 378 -16.57 13.31 -8.62
N ASP A 379 -15.28 13.54 -8.67
CA ASP A 379 -14.42 13.70 -7.51
C ASP A 379 -13.95 15.16 -7.41
N ALA A 380 -14.04 15.72 -6.20
CA ALA A 380 -13.47 17.01 -5.87
C ALA A 380 -12.64 16.88 -4.59
N ASN A 381 -11.37 17.25 -4.65
CA ASN A 381 -10.44 17.11 -3.54
C ASN A 381 -9.75 18.43 -3.26
N TYR A 382 -9.61 18.73 -1.98
CA TYR A 382 -8.84 19.84 -1.44
C TYR A 382 -7.88 19.30 -0.39
N THR A 383 -6.60 19.65 -0.52
CA THR A 383 -5.58 19.32 0.47
C THR A 383 -4.80 20.58 0.83
N SER A 384 -4.63 20.83 2.12
CA SER A 384 -3.74 21.85 2.65
C SER A 384 -2.73 21.19 3.58
N TYR A 385 -1.47 21.56 3.40
CA TYR A 385 -0.37 21.19 4.27
C TYR A 385 0.31 22.49 4.69
N ARG A 386 0.55 22.67 5.99
CA ARG A 386 1.27 23.83 6.54
C ARG A 386 2.30 23.33 7.54
N ASN A 387 3.50 23.88 7.49
CA ASN A 387 4.52 23.67 8.50
C ASN A 387 5.08 25.02 8.97
N TYR A 388 5.39 25.10 10.25
CA TYR A 388 6.04 26.27 10.84
C TYR A 388 7.34 25.80 11.48
N SER A 389 8.43 25.82 10.71
CA SER A 389 9.72 25.33 11.18
C SER A 389 10.54 26.46 11.80
N ASP A 390 10.75 26.39 13.11
CA ASP A 390 11.68 27.24 13.83
C ASP A 390 12.89 26.43 14.27
N GLY A 391 14.09 26.91 13.94
CA GLY A 391 15.35 26.30 14.29
C GLY A 391 16.24 27.26 15.06
N LEU A 392 16.98 26.73 16.02
CA LEU A 392 18.08 27.42 16.68
C LEU A 392 19.30 26.51 16.67
N LEU A 393 20.25 26.86 15.80
CA LEU A 393 21.54 26.21 15.68
C LEU A 393 22.57 27.03 16.44
N LYS A 394 23.25 26.40 17.39
CA LYS A 394 24.41 26.96 18.09
C LYS A 394 25.62 26.11 17.76
N THR A 395 26.66 26.75 17.24
CA THR A 395 27.88 26.10 16.77
C THR A 395 29.07 26.67 17.52
N ASN A 396 29.84 25.84 18.21
CA ASN A 396 31.09 26.21 18.85
C ASN A 396 32.26 25.62 18.06
N ASN A 397 33.19 26.47 17.65
CA ASN A 397 34.39 26.06 16.91
C ASN A 397 35.60 26.04 17.85
N TYR A 398 36.43 25.01 17.74
CA TYR A 398 37.62 24.80 18.56
C TYR A 398 38.82 24.46 17.67
N ASP A 399 40.01 24.86 18.12
CA ASP A 399 41.28 24.47 17.50
C ASP A 399 41.75 23.07 17.94
N ALA A 400 42.89 22.63 17.41
CA ALA A 400 43.56 21.38 17.77
C ALA A 400 43.90 21.26 19.27
N ASN A 401 44.12 22.39 19.95
CA ASN A 401 44.49 22.48 21.36
C ASN A 401 43.27 22.60 22.29
N HIS A 402 42.05 22.39 21.76
CA HIS A 402 40.79 22.52 22.48
C HIS A 402 40.44 23.94 22.96
N ASN A 403 41.12 24.97 22.44
CA ASN A 403 40.71 26.35 22.72
C ASN A 403 39.54 26.72 21.84
N LYS A 404 38.53 27.36 22.44
CA LYS A 404 37.35 27.81 21.73
C LYS A 404 37.66 29.07 20.93
N GLN A 405 37.49 28.98 19.61
CA GLN A 405 37.78 30.06 18.66
C GLN A 405 36.56 30.95 18.42
N SER A 406 35.36 30.38 18.29
CA SER A 406 34.13 31.16 18.08
C SER A 406 32.85 30.44 18.55
N THR A 407 31.79 31.23 18.72
CA THR A 407 30.41 30.72 18.78
C THR A 407 29.59 31.43 17.73
N GLU A 408 28.93 30.64 16.89
CA GLU A 408 27.96 31.10 15.91
C GLU A 408 26.57 30.66 16.36
N VAL A 409 25.60 31.58 16.27
CA VAL A 409 24.19 31.28 16.53
C VAL A 409 23.40 31.67 15.30
N LEU A 410 22.70 30.70 14.75
CA LEU A 410 21.84 30.83 13.59
C LEU A 410 20.42 30.48 13.99
N LYS A 411 19.51 31.42 13.83
CA LYS A 411 18.08 31.20 13.99
C LYS A 411 17.47 31.02 12.60
N SER A 412 16.66 30.00 12.40
CA SER A 412 15.92 29.80 11.16
C SER A 412 14.41 29.89 11.40
N HIS A 413 13.70 30.58 10.52
CA HIS A 413 12.24 30.61 10.47
C HIS A 413 11.81 30.22 9.05
N GLN A 414 11.18 29.06 8.92
CA GLN A 414 10.87 28.45 7.62
C GLN A 414 9.41 27.99 7.56
N PRO A 415 8.43 28.92 7.50
CA PRO A 415 7.06 28.56 7.24
C PRO A 415 6.92 28.05 5.81
N GLY A 416 6.17 26.97 5.65
CA GLY A 416 5.87 26.40 4.35
C GLY A 416 4.40 26.04 4.25
N SER A 417 3.85 26.18 3.05
CA SER A 417 2.49 25.77 2.75
C SER A 417 2.39 25.11 1.39
N VAL A 418 1.53 24.11 1.30
CA VAL A 418 1.10 23.50 0.05
C VAL A 418 -0.42 23.46 0.03
N LYS A 419 -1.00 23.89 -1.09
CA LYS A 419 -2.43 23.82 -1.36
C LYS A 419 -2.64 23.08 -2.67
N ILE A 420 -3.53 22.10 -2.65
CA ILE A 420 -3.82 21.24 -3.79
C ILE A 420 -5.33 21.22 -3.98
N ILE A 421 -5.78 21.56 -5.17
CA ILE A 421 -7.17 21.42 -5.59
C ILE A 421 -7.18 20.49 -6.80
N SER A 422 -8.04 19.48 -6.78
CA SER A 422 -8.25 18.63 -7.95
C SER A 422 -9.72 18.31 -8.16
N THR A 423 -10.11 18.21 -9.43
CA THR A 423 -11.44 17.78 -9.84
C THR A 423 -11.31 16.78 -10.98
N GLN A 424 -12.06 15.69 -10.89
CA GLN A 424 -12.06 14.63 -11.89
C GLN A 424 -13.50 14.19 -12.17
N VAL A 425 -13.81 13.97 -13.44
CA VAL A 425 -15.08 13.42 -13.88
C VAL A 425 -14.80 12.22 -14.76
N ASP A 426 -15.29 11.06 -14.34
CA ASP A 426 -15.12 9.79 -15.03
C ASP A 426 -16.47 9.20 -15.43
N ALA A 427 -16.54 8.62 -16.62
CA ALA A 427 -17.68 7.87 -17.11
C ALA A 427 -17.25 6.41 -17.37
N ASP A 428 -17.88 5.49 -16.63
CA ASP A 428 -17.76 4.05 -16.85
C ASP A 428 -18.95 3.59 -17.70
N LEU A 429 -18.67 3.08 -18.90
CA LEU A 429 -19.67 2.70 -19.89
C LEU A 429 -19.50 1.22 -20.28
N PRO A 430 -19.98 0.27 -19.45
CA PRO A 430 -20.05 -1.13 -19.83
C PRO A 430 -21.10 -1.36 -20.92
N PHE A 431 -20.69 -2.08 -21.96
CA PHE A 431 -21.53 -2.65 -23.02
C PHE A 431 -21.41 -4.17 -22.99
N LYS A 432 -22.27 -4.89 -23.72
CA LYS A 432 -22.40 -6.35 -23.65
C LYS A 432 -21.06 -7.11 -23.76
N ASN A 433 -20.15 -6.66 -24.63
CA ASN A 433 -18.88 -7.36 -24.90
C ASN A 433 -17.62 -6.54 -24.59
N TYR A 434 -17.76 -5.27 -24.20
CA TYR A 434 -16.64 -4.38 -23.96
C TYR A 434 -17.05 -3.26 -23.00
N THR A 435 -16.09 -2.66 -22.32
CA THR A 435 -16.30 -1.50 -21.46
C THR A 435 -15.48 -0.34 -22.00
N ILE A 436 -16.08 0.83 -22.13
CA ILE A 436 -15.36 2.07 -22.40
C ILE A 436 -15.28 2.86 -21.10
N LYS A 437 -14.12 3.41 -20.79
CA LYS A 437 -13.96 4.41 -19.75
C LYS A 437 -13.38 5.68 -20.35
N THR A 438 -13.87 6.82 -19.91
CA THR A 438 -13.31 8.11 -20.31
C THR A 438 -13.47 9.09 -19.16
N GLY A 439 -12.56 10.05 -19.09
CA GLY A 439 -12.63 11.06 -18.05
C GLY A 439 -11.74 12.25 -18.33
N VAL A 440 -12.02 13.31 -17.58
CA VAL A 440 -11.26 14.56 -17.60
C VAL A 440 -10.85 14.91 -16.18
N LYS A 441 -9.67 15.52 -16.05
CA LYS A 441 -9.12 15.90 -14.76
C LYS A 441 -8.43 17.25 -14.84
N TYR A 442 -8.59 18.04 -13.79
CA TYR A 442 -7.85 19.26 -13.55
C TYR A 442 -7.25 19.22 -12.15
N ALA A 443 -5.99 19.61 -12.02
CA ALA A 443 -5.31 19.77 -10.74
C ALA A 443 -4.49 21.06 -10.72
N GLN A 444 -4.53 21.76 -9.60
CA GLN A 444 -3.72 22.95 -9.31
C GLN A 444 -2.98 22.72 -8.00
N ILE A 445 -1.68 22.97 -8.02
CA ILE A 445 -0.81 22.91 -6.85
C ILE A 445 -0.15 24.27 -6.68
N GLU A 446 -0.23 24.80 -5.46
CA GLU A 446 0.48 25.98 -5.00
C GLU A 446 1.39 25.57 -3.85
N ASN A 447 2.66 25.94 -3.92
CA ASN A 447 3.62 25.80 -2.85
C ASN A 447 4.30 27.14 -2.59
N ASP A 448 4.35 27.51 -1.32
CA ASP A 448 4.96 28.74 -0.85
C ASP A 448 5.86 28.36 0.32
N ASN A 449 7.16 28.58 0.17
CA ASN A 449 8.17 28.26 1.18
C ASN A 449 9.06 29.49 1.40
N GLN A 450 8.98 30.07 2.58
CA GLN A 450 9.86 31.14 3.00
C GLN A 450 11.00 30.55 3.84
N PHE A 451 12.23 30.94 3.56
CA PHE A 451 13.42 30.55 4.31
C PHE A 451 14.09 31.81 4.85
N ARG A 452 13.96 32.07 6.14
CA ARG A 452 14.66 33.18 6.78
C ARG A 452 15.70 32.66 7.75
N PHE A 453 16.90 33.22 7.68
CA PHE A 453 18.00 32.93 8.60
C PHE A 453 18.51 34.22 9.21
N ASP A 454 18.57 34.26 10.54
CA ASP A 454 19.12 35.37 11.30
C ASP A 454 20.39 34.93 12.05
N SER A 455 21.44 35.73 12.01
CA SER A 455 22.64 35.59 12.86
C SER A 455 22.51 36.42 14.13
N LEU A 456 23.08 35.95 15.23
CA LEU A 456 23.23 36.77 16.43
C LEU A 456 24.44 37.69 16.30
N GLN A 457 24.21 39.01 16.18
CA GLN A 457 25.23 40.04 16.11
C GLN A 457 25.03 41.05 17.24
N SER A 458 26.04 41.24 18.09
CA SER A 458 26.00 42.19 19.23
C SER A 458 24.75 42.05 20.12
N GLY A 459 24.25 40.82 20.31
CA GLY A 459 23.06 40.52 21.12
C GLY A 459 21.72 40.61 20.38
N ASN A 460 21.69 41.06 19.12
CA ASN A 460 20.49 41.16 18.31
C ASN A 460 20.49 40.15 17.16
N TYR A 461 19.32 39.63 16.80
CA TYR A 461 19.17 38.79 15.61
C TYR A 461 19.04 39.66 14.36
N VAL A 462 19.97 39.49 13.43
CA VAL A 462 20.05 40.22 12.16
C VAL A 462 19.96 39.24 11.00
N GLU A 463 19.07 39.50 10.06
CA GLU A 463 18.86 38.68 8.88
C GLU A 463 20.13 38.55 8.04
N ILE A 464 20.38 37.34 7.55
CA ILE A 464 21.45 37.04 6.60
C ILE A 464 20.80 36.90 5.22
N GLU A 465 20.79 37.98 4.44
CA GLU A 465 20.15 38.00 3.12
C GLU A 465 20.69 36.89 2.19
N GLY A 466 22.00 36.59 2.26
CA GLY A 466 22.63 35.56 1.43
C GLY A 466 22.22 34.12 1.75
N LEU A 467 21.62 33.87 2.92
CA LEU A 467 21.07 32.56 3.30
C LEU A 467 19.53 32.53 3.23
N SER A 468 18.89 33.70 3.26
CA SER A 468 17.43 33.84 3.25
C SER A 468 16.89 33.89 1.82
N ASN A 469 15.71 33.32 1.63
CA ASN A 469 15.06 33.26 0.33
C ASN A 469 13.57 32.97 0.45
N HIS A 470 12.81 33.22 -0.61
CA HIS A 470 11.40 32.88 -0.70
C HIS A 470 11.13 32.21 -2.04
N PHE A 471 10.76 30.93 -1.98
CA PHE A 471 10.48 30.11 -3.16
C PHE A 471 8.99 29.82 -3.27
N LYS A 472 8.38 30.31 -4.35
CA LYS A 472 7.00 30.03 -4.73
C LYS A 472 6.95 29.14 -5.95
N TYR A 473 6.03 28.20 -5.96
CA TYR A 473 5.82 27.30 -7.09
C TYR A 473 4.34 27.10 -7.34
N GLU A 474 3.93 27.22 -8.60
CA GLU A 474 2.57 26.94 -9.05
C GLU A 474 2.61 25.93 -10.20
N GLU A 475 1.77 24.89 -10.13
CA GLU A 475 1.59 23.91 -11.21
C GLU A 475 0.11 23.67 -11.50
N ARG A 476 -0.23 23.65 -12.79
CA ARG A 476 -1.56 23.34 -13.30
C ARG A 476 -1.46 22.18 -14.29
N ILE A 477 -2.25 21.14 -14.06
CA ILE A 477 -2.30 19.94 -14.89
C ILE A 477 -3.73 19.74 -15.37
N ALA A 478 -3.92 19.74 -16.69
CA ALA A 478 -5.17 19.35 -17.33
C ALA A 478 -4.95 18.03 -18.08
N ALA A 479 -5.86 17.08 -17.89
CA ALA A 479 -5.76 15.77 -18.50
C ALA A 479 -7.10 15.26 -19.03
N ALA A 480 -7.03 14.44 -20.07
CA ALA A 480 -8.16 13.69 -20.60
C ALA A 480 -7.68 12.29 -20.98
N TYR A 481 -8.56 11.30 -20.84
CA TYR A 481 -8.25 9.93 -21.21
C TYR A 481 -9.44 9.20 -21.82
N ILE A 482 -9.13 8.17 -22.58
CA ILE A 482 -10.07 7.15 -23.04
C ILE A 482 -9.40 5.78 -22.94
N SER A 483 -10.14 4.78 -22.48
CA SER A 483 -9.72 3.40 -22.45
C SER A 483 -10.86 2.45 -22.81
N GLY A 484 -10.50 1.30 -23.37
CA GLY A 484 -11.41 0.23 -23.74
C GLY A 484 -10.93 -1.10 -23.17
N SER A 485 -11.84 -1.87 -22.62
CA SER A 485 -11.62 -3.22 -22.09
C SER A 485 -12.50 -4.20 -22.84
N LYS A 486 -11.92 -5.30 -23.35
CA LYS A 486 -12.66 -6.34 -24.07
C LYS A 486 -12.20 -7.72 -23.65
N LYS A 487 -13.15 -8.58 -23.27
CA LYS A 487 -12.90 -10.01 -23.02
C LYS A 487 -13.23 -10.82 -24.26
N LEU A 488 -12.21 -11.48 -24.81
CA LEU A 488 -12.24 -12.37 -25.96
C LEU A 488 -11.97 -13.80 -25.48
N ASN A 489 -13.02 -14.52 -25.08
CA ASN A 489 -12.93 -15.86 -24.47
C ASN A 489 -11.97 -15.89 -23.27
N LYS A 490 -10.76 -16.42 -23.45
CA LYS A 490 -9.72 -16.55 -22.43
C LYS A 490 -8.77 -15.35 -22.37
N THR A 491 -8.86 -14.43 -23.32
CA THR A 491 -8.02 -13.24 -23.41
C THR A 491 -8.80 -12.01 -22.95
N THR A 492 -8.23 -11.15 -22.13
CA THR A 492 -8.75 -9.83 -21.80
C THR A 492 -7.76 -8.79 -22.30
N VAL A 493 -8.24 -7.80 -23.05
CA VAL A 493 -7.42 -6.72 -23.59
C VAL A 493 -7.94 -5.41 -23.05
N ASP A 494 -7.06 -4.67 -22.36
CA ASP A 494 -7.30 -3.32 -21.86
C ASP A 494 -6.34 -2.37 -22.58
N ALA A 495 -6.85 -1.41 -23.34
CA ALA A 495 -6.03 -0.43 -24.06
C ALA A 495 -6.55 0.98 -23.77
N GLY A 496 -5.64 1.94 -23.62
CA GLY A 496 -6.03 3.32 -23.35
C GLY A 496 -4.94 4.31 -23.66
N VAL A 497 -5.34 5.57 -23.78
CA VAL A 497 -4.43 6.70 -23.98
C VAL A 497 -4.88 7.86 -23.13
N ARG A 498 -3.91 8.53 -22.52
CA ARG A 498 -4.10 9.75 -21.75
C ARG A 498 -3.24 10.86 -22.33
N VAL A 499 -3.80 12.07 -22.40
CA VAL A 499 -3.06 13.29 -22.70
C VAL A 499 -3.01 14.14 -21.44
N GLU A 500 -1.83 14.66 -21.08
CA GLU A 500 -1.70 15.65 -20.02
C GLU A 500 -0.99 16.90 -20.56
N LYS A 501 -1.54 18.06 -20.25
CA LYS A 501 -0.91 19.37 -20.44
C LYS A 501 -0.53 19.92 -19.06
N THR A 502 0.76 20.16 -18.86
CA THR A 502 1.31 20.73 -17.63
C THR A 502 1.84 22.13 -17.91
N ARG A 503 1.52 23.07 -17.02
CA ARG A 503 2.11 24.41 -16.94
C ARG A 503 2.55 24.62 -15.50
N ALA A 504 3.84 24.85 -15.29
CA ALA A 504 4.42 25.13 -13.99
C ALA A 504 5.31 26.38 -14.03
N GLU A 505 5.35 27.09 -12.92
CA GLU A 505 6.17 28.28 -12.72
C GLU A 505 6.78 28.25 -11.32
N GLY A 506 8.09 28.47 -11.23
CA GLY A 506 8.83 28.58 -9.98
C GLY A 506 9.49 29.94 -9.89
N TYR A 507 9.30 30.63 -8.77
CA TYR A 507 9.77 31.97 -8.54
C TYR A 507 10.60 32.04 -7.26
N THR A 508 11.83 32.56 -7.37
CA THR A 508 12.74 32.77 -6.26
C THR A 508 12.87 34.29 -6.03
N GLU A 509 12.14 34.83 -5.04
CA GLU A 509 11.94 36.28 -4.88
C GLU A 509 13.28 37.04 -4.76
N ASN A 510 14.15 36.61 -3.83
CA ASN A 510 15.41 37.31 -3.52
C ASN A 510 16.41 37.33 -4.68
N GLN A 511 16.25 36.47 -5.69
CA GLN A 511 17.12 36.39 -6.86
C GLN A 511 16.45 36.85 -8.16
N GLY A 512 15.14 37.15 -8.12
CA GLY A 512 14.35 37.49 -9.32
C GLY A 512 14.27 36.37 -10.37
N ILE A 513 14.61 35.12 -10.01
CA ILE A 513 14.65 34.00 -10.96
C ILE A 513 13.24 33.46 -11.15
N VAL A 514 12.77 33.45 -12.40
CA VAL A 514 11.51 32.82 -12.82
C VAL A 514 11.81 31.66 -13.76
N ASN A 515 11.44 30.45 -13.37
CA ASN A 515 11.54 29.25 -14.20
C ASN A 515 10.14 28.85 -14.67
N LYS A 516 9.99 28.56 -15.96
CA LYS A 516 8.71 28.15 -16.56
C LYS A 516 8.85 26.82 -17.27
N TRP A 517 7.96 25.90 -16.97
CA TRP A 517 7.88 24.61 -17.65
C TRP A 517 6.50 24.45 -18.27
N GLN A 518 6.46 24.18 -19.58
CA GLN A 518 5.21 23.91 -20.28
C GLN A 518 5.41 22.76 -21.25
N TYR A 519 4.59 21.72 -21.12
CA TYR A 519 4.65 20.56 -22.00
C TYR A 519 3.30 19.86 -22.10
N THR A 520 3.07 19.22 -23.25
CA THR A 520 1.96 18.29 -23.48
C THR A 520 2.56 16.93 -23.81
N LYS A 521 2.10 15.87 -23.13
CA LYS A 521 2.62 14.51 -23.30
C LYS A 521 1.47 13.51 -23.44
N LEU A 522 1.73 12.44 -24.19
CA LEU A 522 0.82 11.32 -24.39
C LEU A 522 1.33 10.10 -23.61
N PHE A 523 0.42 9.44 -22.92
CA PHE A 523 0.65 8.29 -22.05
C PHE A 523 -0.25 7.13 -22.49
N PRO A 524 0.17 6.34 -23.48
CA PRO A 524 -0.52 5.10 -23.83
C PRO A 524 -0.32 4.02 -22.77
N SER A 525 -1.32 3.16 -22.63
CA SER A 525 -1.31 1.97 -21.79
C SER A 525 -1.95 0.79 -22.51
N LEU A 526 -1.36 -0.39 -22.42
CA LEU A 526 -1.89 -1.65 -22.92
C LEU A 526 -1.70 -2.73 -21.85
N SER A 527 -2.72 -3.54 -21.61
CA SER A 527 -2.63 -4.76 -20.82
C SER A 527 -3.37 -5.89 -21.53
N VAL A 528 -2.76 -7.06 -21.56
CA VAL A 528 -3.30 -8.27 -22.16
C VAL A 528 -3.17 -9.40 -21.15
N GLY A 529 -4.30 -9.85 -20.60
CA GLY A 529 -4.38 -10.99 -19.70
C GLY A 529 -4.89 -12.23 -20.44
N GLN A 530 -4.13 -13.31 -20.41
CA GLN A 530 -4.44 -14.60 -21.02
C GLN A 530 -4.63 -15.66 -19.94
N ILE A 531 -5.84 -16.22 -19.87
CA ILE A 531 -6.09 -17.45 -19.11
C ILE A 531 -5.60 -18.62 -19.97
N ILE A 532 -4.59 -19.36 -19.49
CA ILE A 532 -4.12 -20.57 -20.17
C ILE A 532 -5.10 -21.70 -19.86
N ASN A 533 -5.36 -21.90 -18.57
CA ASN A 533 -6.32 -22.84 -18.00
C ASN A 533 -6.89 -22.28 -16.68
N GLU A 534 -7.70 -23.06 -15.96
CA GLU A 534 -8.38 -22.62 -14.72
C GLU A 534 -7.40 -22.11 -13.64
N ASP A 535 -6.17 -22.63 -13.66
CA ASP A 535 -5.14 -22.40 -12.65
C ASP A 535 -4.04 -21.43 -13.08
N ASN A 536 -3.83 -21.24 -14.39
CA ASN A 536 -2.66 -20.56 -14.93
C ASN A 536 -3.04 -19.36 -15.79
N LYS A 537 -2.40 -18.22 -15.52
CA LYS A 537 -2.65 -16.95 -16.21
C LYS A 537 -1.33 -16.26 -16.56
N VAL A 538 -1.31 -15.59 -17.70
CA VAL A 538 -0.21 -14.73 -18.14
C VAL A 538 -0.77 -13.33 -18.37
N ASP A 539 -0.15 -12.33 -17.79
CA ASP A 539 -0.51 -10.93 -17.94
C ASP A 539 0.68 -10.17 -18.51
N PHE A 540 0.50 -9.56 -19.68
CA PHE A 540 1.43 -8.61 -20.26
C PHE A 540 0.90 -7.18 -20.05
N SER A 541 1.78 -6.24 -19.76
CA SER A 541 1.44 -4.82 -19.70
C SER A 541 2.57 -3.93 -20.20
N LEU A 542 2.16 -2.82 -20.81
CA LEU A 542 3.00 -1.77 -21.36
C LEU A 542 2.39 -0.42 -20.97
N SER A 543 3.18 0.46 -20.39
CA SER A 543 2.73 1.83 -20.10
C SER A 543 3.86 2.84 -20.26
N ARG A 544 3.49 4.06 -20.67
CA ARG A 544 4.38 5.22 -20.60
C ARG A 544 4.02 6.07 -19.39
N ARG A 545 5.04 6.52 -18.64
CA ARG A 545 4.90 7.23 -17.35
C ARG A 545 5.78 8.48 -17.32
N ILE A 546 5.49 9.38 -16.39
CA ILE A 546 6.28 10.59 -16.11
C ILE A 546 6.61 10.68 -14.61
N ASN A 547 7.84 11.06 -14.28
CA ASN A 547 8.26 11.44 -12.93
C ASN A 547 8.65 12.91 -12.98
N ARG A 548 7.86 13.75 -12.30
CA ARG A 548 8.08 15.20 -12.22
C ARG A 548 9.05 15.48 -11.07
N PRO A 549 10.02 16.40 -11.22
CA PRO A 549 10.86 16.83 -10.11
C PRO A 549 9.97 17.32 -8.96
N SER A 550 10.30 16.95 -7.72
CA SER A 550 9.57 17.49 -6.58
C SER A 550 9.89 18.98 -6.39
N TYR A 551 9.05 19.72 -5.65
CA TYR A 551 9.32 21.14 -5.35
C TYR A 551 10.68 21.34 -4.67
N ASN A 552 11.08 20.39 -3.79
CA ASN A 552 12.39 20.39 -3.15
C ASN A 552 13.53 20.11 -4.13
N ASP A 553 13.29 19.34 -5.19
CA ASP A 553 14.29 19.13 -6.24
C ASP A 553 14.48 20.38 -7.10
N LEU A 554 13.48 21.26 -7.20
CA LEU A 554 13.54 22.51 -7.97
C LEU A 554 14.01 23.71 -7.14
N ASN A 555 13.77 23.70 -5.83
CA ASN A 555 14.09 24.80 -4.93
C ASN A 555 15.62 25.00 -4.83
N PRO A 556 16.19 26.12 -5.32
CA PRO A 556 17.64 26.33 -5.33
C PRO A 556 18.23 26.67 -3.96
N VAL A 557 17.39 26.90 -2.94
CA VAL A 557 17.83 27.26 -1.58
C VAL A 557 18.81 26.23 -1.03
N ARG A 558 19.84 26.73 -0.36
CA ARG A 558 20.90 25.90 0.23
C ARG A 558 20.47 25.46 1.63
N TRP A 559 20.43 24.15 1.85
CA TRP A 559 20.28 23.56 3.18
C TRP A 559 21.63 23.01 3.64
N TYR A 560 22.26 23.76 4.55
CA TYR A 560 23.53 23.37 5.12
C TYR A 560 23.34 22.22 6.12
N ARG A 561 24.16 21.18 5.97
CA ARG A 561 24.36 20.20 7.04
C ARG A 561 25.44 20.69 8.00
N ASP A 562 26.52 21.19 7.43
CA ASP A 562 27.65 21.82 8.10
C ASP A 562 28.41 22.70 7.10
N LYS A 563 29.51 23.33 7.54
CA LYS A 563 30.34 24.20 6.71
C LYS A 563 30.93 23.50 5.47
N TYR A 564 31.06 22.18 5.49
CA TYR A 564 31.73 21.40 4.43
C TYR A 564 30.74 20.59 3.57
N PHE A 565 29.45 20.59 3.89
CA PHE A 565 28.43 19.85 3.14
C PHE A 565 27.06 20.53 3.15
N TYR A 566 26.49 20.77 1.96
CA TYR A 566 25.13 21.30 1.83
C TYR A 566 24.32 20.62 0.71
N PHE A 567 23.00 20.71 0.82
CA PHE A 567 22.04 20.28 -0.18
C PHE A 567 21.44 21.48 -0.91
N SER A 568 21.10 21.33 -2.18
CA SER A 568 20.39 22.34 -2.97
C SER A 568 19.56 21.65 -4.06
N GLY A 569 18.44 22.24 -4.47
CA GLY A 569 17.70 21.81 -5.66
C GLY A 569 18.28 22.41 -6.94
N ASN A 570 17.83 21.92 -8.08
CA ASN A 570 18.19 22.37 -9.42
C ASN A 570 16.95 22.84 -10.19
N PRO A 571 16.77 24.15 -10.37
CA PRO A 571 15.66 24.69 -11.15
C PRO A 571 15.69 24.34 -12.64
N ASN A 572 16.78 23.75 -13.16
CA ASN A 572 16.85 23.35 -14.56
C ASN A 572 16.38 21.91 -14.81
N LEU A 573 15.89 21.22 -13.78
CA LEU A 573 15.44 19.84 -13.95
C LEU A 573 14.28 19.75 -14.94
N VAL A 574 14.35 18.72 -15.78
CA VAL A 574 13.26 18.31 -16.66
C VAL A 574 12.64 17.01 -16.15
N PRO A 575 11.35 16.75 -16.43
CA PRO A 575 10.72 15.49 -16.06
C PRO A 575 11.39 14.28 -16.70
N GLU A 576 11.45 13.21 -15.93
CA GLU A 576 11.88 11.89 -16.38
C GLU A 576 10.70 11.17 -17.05
N LEU A 577 10.90 10.63 -18.25
CA LEU A 577 9.90 9.83 -18.96
C LEU A 577 10.33 8.38 -18.97
N ALA A 578 9.40 7.47 -18.65
CA ALA A 578 9.68 6.04 -18.59
C ALA A 578 8.71 5.22 -19.44
N TRP A 579 9.22 4.15 -20.05
CA TRP A 579 8.43 3.04 -20.55
C TRP A 579 8.59 1.86 -19.61
N VAL A 580 7.46 1.28 -19.20
CA VAL A 580 7.41 0.13 -18.29
C VAL A 580 6.77 -1.03 -19.03
N TYR A 581 7.54 -2.10 -19.20
CA TYR A 581 7.11 -3.37 -19.77
C TYR A 581 7.07 -4.39 -18.64
N SER A 582 5.96 -5.10 -18.47
CA SER A 582 5.84 -6.12 -17.43
C SER A 582 5.14 -7.36 -17.97
N LEU A 583 5.73 -8.51 -17.67
CA LEU A 583 5.18 -9.83 -17.93
C LEU A 583 5.04 -10.55 -16.59
N THR A 584 3.84 -11.00 -16.27
CA THR A 584 3.53 -11.72 -15.03
C THR A 584 2.91 -13.07 -15.35
N TYR A 585 3.42 -14.14 -14.76
CA TYR A 585 2.85 -15.47 -14.82
C TYR A 585 2.35 -15.87 -13.43
N SER A 586 1.05 -16.18 -13.35
CA SER A 586 0.40 -16.72 -12.16
C SER A 586 0.17 -18.22 -12.35
N LEU A 587 0.90 -19.05 -11.61
CA LEU A 587 0.79 -20.51 -11.60
C LEU A 587 -0.11 -20.94 -10.43
N LYS A 588 -1.10 -21.80 -10.69
CA LYS A 588 -2.09 -22.28 -9.69
C LYS A 588 -2.81 -21.15 -8.94
N ASN A 589 -2.99 -20.00 -9.60
CA ASN A 589 -3.54 -18.76 -9.03
C ASN A 589 -2.85 -18.32 -7.71
N LYS A 590 -1.60 -18.76 -7.47
CA LYS A 590 -0.91 -18.59 -6.18
C LYS A 590 0.55 -18.17 -6.32
N TYR A 591 1.30 -18.84 -7.20
CA TYR A 591 2.72 -18.58 -7.40
C TYR A 591 2.90 -17.55 -8.50
N ILE A 592 3.48 -16.40 -8.16
CA ILE A 592 3.56 -15.25 -9.04
C ILE A 592 5.02 -15.06 -9.43
N PHE A 593 5.27 -15.04 -10.73
CA PHE A 593 6.57 -14.76 -11.33
C PHE A 593 6.42 -13.54 -12.23
N SER A 594 7.22 -12.51 -12.04
CA SER A 594 7.14 -11.30 -12.86
C SER A 594 8.52 -10.91 -13.39
N ALA A 595 8.59 -10.59 -14.67
CA ALA A 595 9.72 -9.90 -15.28
C ALA A 595 9.27 -8.49 -15.66
N MET A 596 10.07 -7.48 -15.36
CA MET A 596 9.81 -6.08 -15.68
C MET A 596 11.04 -5.45 -16.31
N TYR A 597 10.83 -4.60 -17.30
CA TYR A 597 11.85 -3.73 -17.88
C TYR A 597 11.38 -2.28 -17.84
N ASN A 598 12.16 -1.42 -17.21
CA ASN A 598 11.93 0.01 -17.12
C ASN A 598 13.04 0.74 -17.87
N GLN A 599 12.66 1.44 -18.92
CA GLN A 599 13.54 2.32 -19.68
C GLN A 599 13.13 3.76 -19.42
N SER A 600 14.01 4.53 -18.80
CA SER A 600 13.77 5.94 -18.50
C SER A 600 14.80 6.84 -19.17
N ILE A 601 14.38 8.05 -19.54
CA ILE A 601 15.23 9.13 -20.05
C ILE A 601 15.18 10.31 -19.08
N ASN A 602 16.29 11.06 -19.01
CA ASN A 602 16.46 12.15 -18.05
C ASN A 602 16.33 11.67 -16.59
N PHE A 603 16.89 10.51 -16.26
CA PHE A 603 16.76 9.89 -14.94
C PHE A 603 17.16 10.85 -13.83
N ILE A 604 16.24 11.18 -12.92
CA ILE A 604 16.52 12.16 -11.85
C ILE A 604 17.18 11.45 -10.68
N SER A 605 18.39 11.88 -10.32
CA SER A 605 19.08 11.37 -9.12
C SER A 605 19.98 12.41 -8.47
N LYS A 606 20.54 12.08 -7.31
CA LYS A 606 21.47 12.97 -6.60
C LYS A 606 22.86 12.90 -7.22
N ARG A 607 23.42 14.07 -7.46
CA ARG A 607 24.78 14.37 -7.90
C ARG A 607 25.57 14.99 -6.75
N LEU A 608 26.87 14.70 -6.69
CA LEU A 608 27.83 15.44 -5.88
C LEU A 608 28.67 16.36 -6.77
N SER A 609 28.98 17.54 -6.26
CA SER A 609 29.89 18.52 -6.87
C SER A 609 30.64 19.27 -5.79
N ILE A 610 31.79 19.84 -6.11
CA ILE A 610 32.52 20.74 -5.22
C ILE A 610 32.08 22.17 -5.55
N ASP A 611 31.80 22.97 -4.52
CA ASP A 611 31.45 24.39 -4.65
C ASP A 611 32.67 25.19 -5.13
N ASP A 612 32.46 26.39 -5.67
CA ASP A 612 33.54 27.20 -6.29
C ASP A 612 34.70 27.53 -5.33
N ASN A 613 34.47 27.43 -4.01
CA ASN A 613 35.48 27.62 -2.97
C ASN A 613 36.43 26.40 -2.76
N GLY A 614 36.20 25.28 -3.44
CA GLY A 614 37.06 24.08 -3.40
C GLY A 614 36.94 23.20 -2.15
N ALA A 615 36.39 23.71 -1.05
CA ALA A 615 36.38 23.04 0.26
C ALA A 615 35.02 22.49 0.69
N THR A 616 33.96 22.72 -0.10
CA THR A 616 32.58 22.39 0.27
C THR A 616 31.95 21.43 -0.74
N ILE A 617 31.33 20.36 -0.26
CA ILE A 617 30.56 19.44 -1.11
C ILE A 617 29.11 19.89 -1.20
N LYS A 618 28.62 19.99 -2.43
CA LYS A 618 27.22 20.22 -2.79
C LYS A 618 26.57 18.91 -3.24
N SER A 619 25.44 18.56 -2.63
CA SER A 619 24.55 17.51 -3.11
C SER A 619 23.30 18.11 -3.77
N GLN A 620 23.10 17.84 -5.06
CA GLN A 620 22.03 18.44 -5.85
C GLN A 620 21.34 17.39 -6.73
N SER A 621 20.04 17.55 -6.99
CA SER A 621 19.33 16.70 -7.96
C SER A 621 19.72 17.07 -9.39
N ASP A 622 20.00 16.10 -10.25
CA ASP A 622 20.39 16.32 -11.64
C ASP A 622 19.71 15.29 -12.57
N ASN A 623 19.58 15.63 -13.85
CA ASN A 623 19.10 14.71 -14.88
C ASN A 623 20.29 13.92 -15.43
N PHE A 624 20.31 12.62 -15.16
CA PHE A 624 21.22 11.65 -15.75
C PHE A 624 20.68 11.22 -17.13
N GLY A 625 21.47 10.47 -17.89
CA GLY A 625 21.07 9.98 -19.21
C GLY A 625 19.98 8.90 -19.17
N SER A 626 20.00 8.01 -20.15
CA SER A 626 19.07 6.88 -20.20
C SER A 626 19.39 5.86 -19.10
N ARG A 627 18.38 5.48 -18.32
CA ARG A 627 18.47 4.40 -17.34
C ARG A 627 17.73 3.17 -17.85
N HIS A 628 18.38 2.02 -17.72
CA HIS A 628 17.83 0.71 -17.98
C HIS A 628 17.73 -0.05 -16.66
N ARG A 629 16.55 -0.57 -16.34
CA ARG A 629 16.35 -1.41 -15.16
C ARG A 629 15.55 -2.65 -15.52
N TYR A 630 16.03 -3.80 -15.08
CA TYR A 630 15.36 -5.08 -15.18
C TYR A 630 15.05 -5.58 -13.78
N ASP A 631 13.84 -6.07 -13.55
CA ASP A 631 13.43 -6.63 -12.26
C ASP A 631 12.77 -8.01 -12.49
N PHE A 632 13.22 -9.00 -11.73
CA PHE A 632 12.66 -10.34 -11.68
C PHE A 632 12.13 -10.60 -10.29
N THR A 633 10.81 -10.72 -10.18
CA THR A 633 10.10 -10.83 -8.92
C THR A 633 9.47 -12.22 -8.80
N ILE A 634 9.63 -12.84 -7.63
CA ILE A 634 9.01 -14.10 -7.24
C ILE A 634 8.19 -13.83 -5.98
N SER A 635 6.91 -14.19 -5.98
CA SER A 635 6.04 -14.14 -4.81
C SER A 635 5.28 -15.44 -4.68
N THR A 636 5.63 -16.24 -3.67
CA THR A 636 5.17 -17.62 -3.54
C THR A 636 4.66 -17.88 -2.12
N PRO A 637 3.35 -18.04 -1.92
CA PRO A 637 2.82 -18.54 -0.67
C PRO A 637 3.01 -20.07 -0.60
N PHE A 638 3.58 -20.54 0.50
CA PHE A 638 3.69 -21.95 0.83
C PHE A 638 2.89 -22.25 2.09
N LYS A 639 2.30 -23.44 2.15
CA LYS A 639 1.74 -24.00 3.38
C LYS A 639 2.55 -25.23 3.72
N ILE A 640 3.23 -25.22 4.86
CA ILE A 640 3.89 -26.43 5.35
C ILE A 640 2.82 -27.39 5.88
N ASN A 641 1.79 -26.87 6.55
CA ASN A 641 0.61 -27.59 7.01
C ASN A 641 -0.56 -26.60 7.22
N SER A 642 -1.67 -27.06 7.82
CA SER A 642 -2.87 -26.22 8.05
C SER A 642 -2.62 -25.04 8.98
N PHE A 643 -1.62 -25.13 9.85
CA PHE A 643 -1.35 -24.14 10.88
C PHE A 643 -0.14 -23.24 10.57
N TRP A 644 0.70 -23.60 9.61
CA TRP A 644 1.91 -22.85 9.26
C TRP A 644 1.88 -22.40 7.79
N ASN A 645 1.67 -21.09 7.63
CA ASN A 645 1.69 -20.40 6.35
C ASN A 645 3.01 -19.64 6.20
N ILE A 646 3.58 -19.66 5.00
CA ILE A 646 4.77 -18.92 4.64
C ILE A 646 4.48 -18.12 3.38
N LEU A 647 4.93 -16.87 3.33
CA LEU A 647 5.03 -16.09 2.11
C LEU A 647 6.50 -15.77 1.87
N PHE A 648 7.04 -16.30 0.79
CA PHE A 648 8.36 -15.94 0.31
C PHE A 648 8.23 -14.93 -0.83
N PHE A 649 9.07 -13.91 -0.77
CA PHE A 649 9.22 -12.92 -1.82
C PHE A 649 10.69 -12.68 -2.12
N SER A 650 11.01 -12.58 -3.40
CA SER A 650 12.33 -12.21 -3.90
C SER A 650 12.18 -11.21 -5.04
N ASP A 651 13.01 -10.18 -5.05
CA ASP A 651 13.15 -9.25 -6.17
C ASP A 651 14.64 -9.17 -6.53
N ILE A 652 14.99 -9.59 -7.74
CA ILE A 652 16.34 -9.52 -8.28
C ILE A 652 16.32 -8.48 -9.39
N SER A 653 17.17 -7.47 -9.27
CA SER A 653 17.19 -6.34 -10.19
C SER A 653 18.57 -6.08 -10.74
N TYR A 654 18.63 -5.56 -11.97
CA TYR A 654 19.83 -5.00 -12.58
C TYR A 654 19.52 -3.58 -13.04
N THR A 655 20.30 -2.60 -12.59
CA THR A 655 20.15 -1.20 -13.01
C THR A 655 21.43 -0.73 -13.67
N ALA A 656 21.32 0.02 -14.77
CA ALA A 656 22.42 0.65 -15.47
C ALA A 656 22.06 2.07 -15.94
N TYR A 657 22.97 3.03 -15.76
CA TYR A 657 22.83 4.41 -16.28
C TYR A 657 24.19 5.14 -16.36
N PRO A 658 24.34 6.07 -17.31
CA PRO A 658 25.56 6.86 -17.44
C PRO A 658 25.64 7.95 -16.36
N VAL A 659 26.84 8.16 -15.82
CA VAL A 659 27.13 9.24 -14.87
C VAL A 659 28.17 10.18 -15.48
N SER A 660 27.78 11.43 -15.73
CA SER A 660 28.64 12.44 -16.36
C SER A 660 29.84 12.86 -15.51
N GLN A 661 29.82 12.59 -14.19
CA GLN A 661 30.87 12.94 -13.22
C GLN A 661 32.01 11.92 -13.12
N LEU A 662 31.89 10.77 -13.79
CA LEU A 662 32.96 9.77 -13.82
C LEU A 662 33.79 9.98 -15.09
N SER A 663 35.11 9.98 -14.96
CA SER A 663 36.04 10.16 -16.09
C SER A 663 35.67 9.21 -17.23
N GLY A 664 35.41 9.78 -18.42
CA GLY A 664 35.03 9.03 -19.62
C GLY A 664 33.56 8.68 -19.78
N LYS A 665 32.62 9.34 -19.06
CA LYS A 665 31.16 9.03 -19.09
C LYS A 665 30.89 7.55 -18.76
N LYS A 666 31.54 7.03 -17.72
CA LYS A 666 31.35 5.62 -17.32
C LYS A 666 29.89 5.35 -16.96
N GLU A 667 29.42 4.19 -17.41
CA GLU A 667 28.15 3.63 -17.01
C GLU A 667 28.30 3.00 -15.61
N LEU A 668 27.43 3.37 -14.67
CA LEU A 668 27.29 2.63 -13.43
C LEU A 668 26.25 1.54 -13.65
N SER A 669 26.59 0.31 -13.26
CA SER A 669 25.65 -0.79 -13.24
C SER A 669 25.80 -1.68 -12.02
N LYS A 670 24.70 -2.30 -11.59
CA LYS A 670 24.69 -3.17 -10.40
C LYS A 670 23.49 -4.10 -10.37
N TRP A 671 23.76 -5.33 -9.91
CA TRP A 671 22.73 -6.27 -9.46
C TRP A 671 22.37 -6.00 -8.00
N ALA A 672 21.08 -6.07 -7.69
CA ALA A 672 20.57 -6.00 -6.33
C ALA A 672 19.48 -7.05 -6.09
N THR A 673 19.38 -7.55 -4.87
CA THR A 673 18.42 -8.56 -4.46
C THR A 673 17.76 -8.15 -3.15
N THR A 674 16.44 -8.25 -3.10
CA THR A 674 15.64 -8.13 -1.89
C THR A 674 14.99 -9.48 -1.59
N LEU A 675 15.15 -9.98 -0.38
CA LEU A 675 14.52 -11.22 0.10
C LEU A 675 13.62 -10.90 1.28
N MET A 676 12.41 -11.46 1.25
CA MET A 676 11.45 -11.31 2.32
C MET A 676 10.79 -12.65 2.60
N LEU A 677 10.70 -13.00 3.88
CA LEU A 677 10.07 -14.22 4.35
C LEU A 677 9.12 -13.88 5.49
N GLN A 678 7.82 -14.03 5.25
CA GLN A 678 6.81 -13.89 6.28
C GLN A 678 6.28 -15.27 6.65
N GLN A 679 6.18 -15.55 7.94
CA GLN A 679 5.67 -16.79 8.47
C GLN A 679 4.56 -16.50 9.46
N GLU A 680 3.45 -17.21 9.34
CA GLU A 680 2.32 -17.17 10.27
C GLU A 680 2.05 -18.59 10.77
N ILE A 681 2.16 -18.77 12.08
CA ILE A 681 1.96 -20.04 12.77
C ILE A 681 0.76 -19.86 13.71
N SER A 682 -0.36 -20.48 13.35
CA SER A 682 -1.55 -20.55 14.19
C SER A 682 -1.38 -21.67 15.21
N LEU A 683 -1.59 -21.39 16.48
CA LEU A 683 -1.50 -22.35 17.57
C LEU A 683 -2.88 -22.55 18.22
N PRO A 684 -3.12 -23.68 18.91
CA PRO A 684 -4.35 -23.91 19.65
C PRO A 684 -4.66 -22.77 20.63
N LYS A 685 -5.93 -22.62 21.03
CA LYS A 685 -6.40 -21.57 21.95
C LYS A 685 -6.23 -20.15 21.38
N GLU A 686 -6.41 -19.98 20.07
CA GLU A 686 -6.42 -18.69 19.36
C GLU A 686 -5.11 -17.89 19.46
N TYR A 687 -3.98 -18.58 19.62
CA TYR A 687 -2.66 -17.96 19.50
C TYR A 687 -2.22 -17.91 18.04
N VAL A 688 -1.58 -16.82 17.63
CA VAL A 688 -0.96 -16.72 16.31
C VAL A 688 0.40 -16.06 16.46
N ILE A 689 1.44 -16.71 15.95
CA ILE A 689 2.81 -16.22 15.90
C ILE A 689 3.11 -15.77 14.48
N ASN A 690 3.69 -14.57 14.35
CA ASN A 690 4.20 -14.04 13.10
C ASN A 690 5.71 -13.81 13.19
N LEU A 691 6.44 -14.24 12.17
CA LEU A 691 7.85 -13.92 11.96
C LEU A 691 8.00 -13.25 10.61
N SER A 692 8.72 -12.13 10.54
CA SER A 692 9.00 -11.45 9.29
C SER A 692 10.49 -11.18 9.18
N SER A 693 11.12 -11.77 8.17
CA SER A 693 12.54 -11.60 7.88
C SER A 693 12.71 -10.80 6.61
N HIS A 694 13.62 -9.83 6.64
CA HIS A 694 13.96 -8.98 5.50
C HIS A 694 15.47 -8.96 5.30
N TRP A 695 15.91 -9.05 4.05
CA TRP A 695 17.29 -8.88 3.65
C TRP A 695 17.38 -8.12 2.33
N PHE A 696 18.27 -7.14 2.29
CA PHE A 696 18.53 -6.27 1.15
C PHE A 696 20.02 -6.38 0.83
N SER A 697 20.37 -6.65 -0.42
CA SER A 697 21.74 -6.60 -0.88
C SER A 697 22.22 -5.15 -1.06
N SER A 698 23.46 -5.01 -1.51
CA SER A 698 23.97 -3.75 -2.04
C SER A 698 23.21 -3.35 -3.32
N GLU A 699 22.86 -2.07 -3.47
CA GLU A 699 22.15 -1.47 -4.62
C GLU A 699 22.73 -0.07 -4.93
N LEU A 700 22.48 0.45 -6.15
CA LEU A 700 22.81 1.82 -6.55
C LEU A 700 21.72 2.81 -6.13
N LEU A 701 22.14 3.93 -5.54
CA LEU A 701 21.30 5.11 -5.28
C LEU A 701 22.00 6.34 -5.88
N GLY A 702 21.79 6.60 -7.18
CA GLY A 702 22.50 7.67 -7.89
C GLY A 702 24.00 7.38 -7.95
N VAL A 703 24.81 8.25 -7.35
CA VAL A 703 26.26 8.01 -7.24
C VAL A 703 26.65 7.17 -6.02
N TYR A 704 25.71 6.70 -5.21
CA TYR A 704 26.00 5.90 -4.01
C TYR A 704 25.82 4.40 -4.26
N SER A 705 26.66 3.60 -3.60
CA SER A 705 26.47 2.17 -3.43
C SER A 705 26.13 1.86 -1.99
N THR A 706 24.97 1.27 -1.73
CA THR A 706 24.53 0.88 -0.38
C THR A 706 25.27 -0.38 0.09
N LYS A 707 25.27 -0.66 1.40
CA LYS A 707 25.74 -1.95 1.94
C LYS A 707 24.55 -2.87 2.26
N PRO A 708 24.73 -4.21 2.20
CA PRO A 708 23.67 -5.14 2.57
C PRO A 708 23.19 -4.92 4.00
N THR A 709 21.89 -5.10 4.22
CA THR A 709 21.27 -5.01 5.54
C THR A 709 20.10 -5.98 5.66
N GLY A 710 19.75 -6.38 6.87
CA GLY A 710 18.61 -7.24 7.13
C GLY A 710 18.16 -7.12 8.56
N TYR A 711 16.91 -7.51 8.83
CA TYR A 711 16.32 -7.50 10.15
C TYR A 711 15.20 -8.53 10.24
N ILE A 712 14.84 -8.90 11.47
CA ILE A 712 13.79 -9.86 11.76
C ILE A 712 12.85 -9.25 12.80
N ASP A 713 11.55 -9.30 12.50
CA ASP A 713 10.48 -8.92 13.40
C ASP A 713 9.72 -10.17 13.88
N PHE A 714 9.31 -10.15 15.12
CA PHE A 714 8.50 -11.20 15.76
C PHE A 714 7.22 -10.61 16.35
N GLY A 715 6.13 -11.34 16.26
CA GLY A 715 4.86 -10.98 16.89
C GLY A 715 4.11 -12.21 17.37
N ILE A 716 3.41 -12.07 18.49
CA ILE A 716 2.45 -13.06 18.98
C ILE A 716 1.16 -12.35 19.38
N LYS A 717 0.02 -12.85 18.91
CA LYS A 717 -1.30 -12.37 19.32
C LYS A 717 -2.13 -13.48 19.92
N LYS A 718 -3.02 -13.11 20.82
CA LYS A 718 -4.06 -13.95 21.40
C LYS A 718 -5.40 -13.25 21.33
N SER A 719 -6.41 -13.97 20.86
CA SER A 719 -7.80 -13.53 20.90
C SER A 719 -8.50 -14.06 22.16
N PHE A 720 -9.42 -13.26 22.69
CA PHE A 720 -10.24 -13.53 23.87
C PHE A 720 -11.68 -13.06 23.61
N LEU A 721 -12.62 -13.48 24.46
CA LEU A 721 -14.02 -13.03 24.44
C LEU A 721 -14.68 -13.19 23.07
N ASN A 722 -14.55 -14.38 22.45
CA ASN A 722 -15.01 -14.64 21.08
C ASN A 722 -14.45 -13.62 20.08
N LYS A 723 -13.13 -13.37 20.17
CA LYS A 723 -12.36 -12.43 19.33
C LYS A 723 -12.74 -10.95 19.48
N LYS A 724 -13.53 -10.59 20.50
CA LYS A 724 -13.83 -9.18 20.82
C LYS A 724 -12.64 -8.46 21.45
N LEU A 725 -11.77 -9.19 22.18
CA LEU A 725 -10.56 -8.63 22.75
C LEU A 725 -9.35 -9.34 22.15
N VAL A 726 -8.40 -8.57 21.62
CA VAL A 726 -7.14 -9.08 21.10
C VAL A 726 -6.00 -8.45 21.89
N ALA A 727 -5.12 -9.28 22.43
CA ALA A 727 -3.86 -8.85 23.02
C ALA A 727 -2.71 -9.28 22.13
N GLN A 728 -1.73 -8.40 21.96
CA GLN A 728 -0.61 -8.64 21.06
C GLN A 728 0.69 -8.12 21.65
N LEU A 729 1.75 -8.91 21.47
CA LEU A 729 3.13 -8.58 21.80
C LEU A 729 3.97 -8.64 20.53
N THR A 730 4.78 -7.61 20.29
CA THR A 730 5.67 -7.53 19.12
C THR A 730 7.09 -7.16 19.53
N ILE A 731 8.07 -7.68 18.81
CA ILE A 731 9.48 -7.32 18.91
C ILE A 731 9.97 -6.98 17.50
N SER A 732 10.22 -5.71 17.24
CA SER A 732 10.81 -5.24 15.97
C SER A 732 12.33 -5.29 16.03
N ASP A 733 12.97 -5.62 14.91
CA ASP A 733 14.42 -5.73 14.74
C ASP A 733 15.09 -6.45 15.92
N ILE A 734 14.68 -7.71 16.17
CA ILE A 734 15.06 -8.49 17.35
C ILE A 734 16.58 -8.54 17.57
N PHE A 735 17.35 -8.54 16.48
CA PHE A 735 18.81 -8.58 16.49
C PHE A 735 19.49 -7.20 16.43
N ASN A 736 18.73 -6.10 16.35
CA ASN A 736 19.24 -4.73 16.22
C ASN A 736 20.21 -4.56 15.03
N THR A 737 19.88 -5.17 13.89
CA THR A 737 20.74 -5.23 12.70
C THR A 737 20.38 -4.18 11.65
N ASN A 738 19.22 -3.54 11.76
CA ASN A 738 18.79 -2.54 10.79
C ASN A 738 19.72 -1.31 10.79
N ARG A 739 20.29 -0.98 9.63
CA ARG A 739 21.23 0.14 9.41
C ARG A 739 21.11 0.64 7.97
N TYR A 740 21.32 1.94 7.77
CA TYR A 740 21.49 2.54 6.44
C TYR A 740 22.95 2.90 6.22
N GLN A 741 23.60 2.23 5.27
CA GLN A 741 25.01 2.42 4.98
C GLN A 741 25.21 2.59 3.48
N ALA A 742 25.98 3.59 3.08
CA ALA A 742 26.41 3.74 1.69
C ALA A 742 27.73 4.50 1.57
N TYR A 743 28.35 4.36 0.41
CA TYR A 743 29.56 5.09 0.03
C TYR A 743 29.43 5.61 -1.40
N SER A 744 30.04 6.75 -1.66
CA SER A 744 30.08 7.39 -2.97
C SER A 744 30.95 6.58 -3.94
N LEU A 745 30.45 6.44 -5.17
CA LEU A 745 31.18 5.94 -6.33
C LEU A 745 31.69 7.10 -7.20
N SER A 746 31.44 8.36 -6.82
CA SER A 746 31.89 9.54 -7.55
C SER A 746 33.40 9.74 -7.39
N GLU A 747 34.07 10.12 -8.47
CA GLU A 747 35.49 10.54 -8.44
C GLU A 747 35.68 11.90 -7.75
N ILE A 748 34.60 12.64 -7.49
CA ILE A 748 34.61 13.96 -6.86
C ILE A 748 34.74 13.88 -5.33
N SER A 749 34.17 12.84 -4.72
CA SER A 749 34.16 12.70 -3.26
C SER A 749 34.01 11.25 -2.82
N ASP A 750 34.81 10.87 -1.81
CA ASP A 750 34.78 9.60 -1.06
C ASP A 750 33.69 9.55 0.01
N TYR A 751 32.67 10.42 -0.07
CA TYR A 751 31.65 10.56 0.96
C TYR A 751 31.01 9.22 1.34
N ARG A 752 31.01 8.91 2.63
CA ARG A 752 30.46 7.68 3.21
C ARG A 752 29.57 8.01 4.39
N TYR A 753 28.54 7.19 4.62
CA TYR A 753 27.70 7.31 5.81
C TYR A 753 27.24 5.97 6.36
N ASN A 754 26.95 5.97 7.65
CA ASN A 754 26.35 4.88 8.40
C ASN A 754 25.34 5.46 9.39
N THR A 755 24.07 5.14 9.22
CA THR A 755 22.97 5.65 10.04
C THR A 755 22.25 4.50 10.71
N LYS A 756 22.20 4.53 12.04
CA LYS A 756 21.51 3.57 12.90
C LYS A 756 20.22 4.20 13.47
N PRO A 757 19.03 3.78 13.04
CA PRO A 757 17.77 4.16 13.68
C PRO A 757 17.56 3.43 15.02
N ASP A 758 16.65 3.93 15.86
CA ASP A 758 16.10 3.22 17.03
C ASP A 758 15.06 2.16 16.58
N SER A 759 15.55 1.10 15.94
CA SER A 759 14.74 0.07 15.28
C SER A 759 14.27 -1.05 16.22
N ARG A 760 15.07 -1.42 17.23
CA ARG A 760 14.74 -2.51 18.15
C ARG A 760 13.72 -2.05 19.19
N ARG A 761 12.52 -2.61 19.17
CA ARG A 761 11.40 -2.14 20.00
C ARG A 761 10.49 -3.28 20.41
N VAL A 762 10.08 -3.29 21.68
CA VAL A 762 9.05 -4.20 22.20
C VAL A 762 7.74 -3.43 22.33
N GLY A 763 6.65 -3.97 21.79
CA GLY A 763 5.32 -3.36 21.80
C GLY A 763 4.28 -4.30 22.38
N PHE A 764 3.34 -3.74 23.14
CA PHE A 764 2.15 -4.42 23.63
C PHE A 764 0.90 -3.65 23.21
N THR A 765 -0.15 -4.35 22.84
CA THR A 765 -1.41 -3.72 22.39
C THR A 765 -2.62 -4.52 22.80
N LEU A 766 -3.65 -3.77 23.17
CA LEU A 766 -4.99 -4.25 23.41
C LEU A 766 -5.92 -3.60 22.39
N LEU A 767 -6.67 -4.44 21.72
CA LEU A 767 -7.70 -4.03 20.77
C LEU A 767 -9.03 -4.61 21.23
N TYR A 768 -10.00 -3.73 21.46
CA TYR A 768 -11.32 -4.11 21.91
C TYR A 768 -12.38 -3.70 20.90
N HIS A 769 -13.09 -4.70 20.40
CA HIS A 769 -14.12 -4.59 19.38
C HIS A 769 -15.50 -4.67 20.02
N LEU A 770 -16.23 -3.57 19.93
CA LEU A 770 -17.63 -3.46 20.31
C LEU A 770 -18.45 -3.26 19.04
N GLY A 771 -19.56 -3.98 18.91
CA GLY A 771 -20.43 -3.78 17.75
C GLY A 771 -21.67 -4.64 17.83
N GLY A 772 -22.70 -4.18 17.14
CA GLY A 772 -24.00 -4.82 17.12
C GLY A 772 -24.87 -4.27 16.00
N ASP A 773 -25.94 -4.99 15.70
CA ASP A 773 -26.94 -4.51 14.75
C ASP A 773 -27.73 -3.35 15.37
N LEU A 774 -28.05 -2.34 14.54
CA LEU A 774 -28.84 -1.18 14.97
C LEU A 774 -30.29 -1.55 15.31
N VAL A 775 -30.74 -2.67 14.78
CA VAL A 775 -32.01 -3.30 15.10
C VAL A 775 -31.65 -4.76 15.32
N LYS A 776 -31.88 -5.28 16.54
CA LYS A 776 -32.17 -6.72 16.64
C LYS A 776 -33.46 -6.89 15.85
N GLU A 777 -33.40 -7.32 14.60
CA GLU A 777 -34.60 -7.77 13.92
C GLU A 777 -35.15 -8.90 14.79
N LYS A 778 -36.13 -8.58 15.66
CA LYS A 778 -37.18 -9.56 15.97
C LYS A 778 -37.77 -9.86 14.61
N SER A 779 -37.44 -11.03 14.08
CA SER A 779 -38.04 -11.58 12.88
C SER A 779 -39.55 -11.50 13.05
N ASN A 780 -40.14 -10.45 12.48
CA ASN A 780 -41.56 -10.27 12.22
C ASN A 780 -41.59 -9.49 10.91
N LYS A 781 -41.30 -10.17 9.81
CA LYS A 781 -41.53 -9.63 8.47
C LYS A 781 -42.86 -10.16 7.96
N THR A 782 -43.91 -9.35 8.10
CA THR A 782 -45.20 -9.52 7.43
C THR A 782 -45.04 -9.33 5.91
N GLU A 783 -45.81 -10.11 5.15
CA GLU A 783 -45.65 -10.42 3.71
C GLU A 783 -45.81 -9.26 2.71
N GLU A 784 -46.23 -8.05 3.10
CA GLU A 784 -46.65 -7.04 2.13
C GLU A 784 -45.54 -6.29 1.36
N GLN A 785 -44.26 -6.45 1.73
CA GLN A 785 -43.16 -5.73 1.06
C GLN A 785 -42.53 -6.46 -0.15
N LYS A 786 -43.03 -7.64 -0.56
CA LYS A 786 -42.47 -8.40 -1.70
C LYS A 786 -43.18 -8.18 -3.06
N ARG A 787 -44.02 -7.16 -3.22
CA ARG A 787 -44.74 -6.91 -4.48
C ARG A 787 -44.28 -5.71 -5.34
N LEU A 788 -43.02 -5.28 -5.23
CA LEU A 788 -42.40 -4.34 -6.18
C LEU A 788 -40.96 -4.72 -6.55
#